data_AF-A0A2W5D8A0-F1
#
_entry.id   AF-A0A2W5D8A0-F1
#
_cell.length_a   1.000
_cell.length_b   1.000
_cell.length_c   1.000
_cell.angle_alpha   90.00
_cell.angle_beta   90.00
_cell.angle_gamma   90.00
#
_symmetry.space_group_name_H-M   'P 1'
#
loop_
_entity.id
_entity.type
_entity.pdbx_description
1 polymer ?
#
loop_
_entity_poly.entity_id
_entity_poly.type
_entity_poly.pdbx_seq_one_letter_code
_entity_poly.pdbx_strand_id
1 'polypeptide(L)'
;MSALLHKLARAAGVAIDWVDADGRAQTVTDEVLRSVLGGLELPAEDDEQVLDSLEKLRRILGSGNLPPLLTVDRGQWLDLSHYFSPNALCEVELENGGRLALHLSDHGWLPALDEIGYHTLRFAGEQCVLAVAPQRCFNMSDATGSRHPRAWGIGVQLYSLRRAGDGGIGDTQALEVLARSAAAHGADALGISPVHAMFSADSNRYSPYSPSSRLFNNVLYSAPGSILGERAVRQAIESAGLEAEMQRLEQLELIDWPAAAAAKQRLLRALYEDFRTGGNPLAEDFASFRRHAGEALENHCRFEALHAFHIREGDIWDWRHWPQEYRNPHSAAVSDFAREHAEEISYHAFCQWLIDRGLDRTQTAARSAGMHIGLISDLAVGADGGGSQAWSRQAQLLSQLTVGAPPDILNRSGQSWGISAFSPWGLKAHGFSAFIEMLRANLAHAGGMRIDHVMGLHRLWVMPAGASSDQGAYLHYPEEDLLRLLALESVRHHAIVLGEDLGTVPEGLRERLAARGILGMRVLLFEQDHAQRFFAPQEWPETSIATTSTHDLPPIPAWWKGGDIEWRARIDGLAEDKIEEQRRAREREREGLRAALARACDLPADVTAQSHALGDAAAAFIGLTPAPLALLPMEDVLGLEEQPNLPGTTDEHPNWRRRWEGDCADLLDAPLPRQRLLVLDKARHQTEQH
;
A
#
# COMPACT_ATOMS: atom_id res chain seq x y z
N MET A 1 -2.23 18.99 -36.20
CA MET A 1 -1.29 18.34 -35.27
C MET A 1 -1.29 18.88 -33.82
N SER A 2 -0.45 19.84 -33.37
CA SER A 2 -0.27 20.10 -31.92
C SER A 2 -1.56 20.43 -31.13
N ALA A 3 -2.43 21.30 -31.65
CA ALA A 3 -3.72 21.59 -31.01
C ALA A 3 -4.69 20.39 -30.94
N LEU A 4 -4.63 19.47 -31.92
CA LEU A 4 -5.47 18.28 -31.94
C LEU A 4 -4.95 17.21 -30.97
N LEU A 5 -3.62 17.05 -30.90
CA LEU A 5 -2.96 16.21 -29.90
C LEU A 5 -3.28 16.67 -28.47
N HIS A 6 -3.17 17.98 -28.18
CA HIS A 6 -3.48 18.54 -26.87
C HIS A 6 -4.95 18.33 -26.49
N LYS A 7 -5.86 18.36 -27.47
CA LYS A 7 -7.27 18.01 -27.27
C LYS A 7 -7.44 16.54 -26.85
N LEU A 8 -6.73 15.61 -27.50
CA LEU A 8 -6.73 14.20 -27.12
C LEU A 8 -6.12 14.00 -25.73
N ALA A 9 -4.98 14.63 -25.42
CA ALA A 9 -4.35 14.56 -24.11
C ALA A 9 -5.31 14.99 -22.99
N ARG A 10 -5.97 16.14 -23.15
CA ARG A 10 -6.98 16.63 -22.19
C ARG A 10 -8.17 15.69 -22.07
N ALA A 11 -8.66 15.14 -23.19
CA ALA A 11 -9.77 14.18 -23.18
C ALA A 11 -9.40 12.86 -22.48
N ALA A 12 -8.13 12.44 -22.58
CA ALA A 12 -7.58 11.29 -21.87
C ALA A 12 -7.18 11.60 -20.41
N GLY A 13 -7.37 12.83 -19.92
CA GLY A 13 -6.95 13.22 -18.57
C GLY A 13 -5.42 13.31 -18.39
N VAL A 14 -4.65 13.40 -19.48
CA VAL A 14 -3.20 13.64 -19.42
C VAL A 14 -2.94 15.14 -19.30
N ALA A 15 -2.22 15.53 -18.24
CA ALA A 15 -1.83 16.91 -18.01
C ALA A 15 -0.73 17.33 -18.99
N ILE A 16 -0.94 18.47 -19.65
CA ILE A 16 0.04 19.07 -20.55
C ILE A 16 0.96 20.00 -19.74
N ASP A 17 0.38 20.75 -18.81
CA ASP A 17 1.08 21.71 -17.97
C ASP A 17 1.06 21.23 -16.51
N TRP A 18 2.18 21.42 -15.81
CA TRP A 18 2.32 21.03 -14.40
C TRP A 18 3.34 21.94 -13.69
N VAL A 19 3.47 21.78 -12.37
CA VAL A 19 4.40 22.55 -11.54
C VAL A 19 5.36 21.58 -10.87
N ASP A 20 6.66 21.85 -11.01
CA ASP A 20 7.71 21.03 -10.39
C ASP A 20 7.89 21.29 -8.89
N ALA A 21 8.75 20.49 -8.25
CA ALA A 21 9.02 20.59 -6.82
C ALA A 21 9.70 21.92 -6.42
N ASP A 22 10.30 22.65 -7.37
CA ASP A 22 10.87 23.99 -7.14
C ASP A 22 9.84 25.12 -7.41
N GLY A 23 8.57 24.77 -7.67
CA GLY A 23 7.48 25.71 -7.92
C GLY A 23 7.49 26.32 -9.33
N ARG A 24 8.21 25.72 -10.28
CA ARG A 24 8.31 26.23 -11.66
C ARG A 24 7.29 25.54 -12.56
N ALA A 25 6.68 26.32 -13.45
CA ALA A 25 5.80 25.79 -14.48
C ALA A 25 6.59 24.97 -15.50
N GLN A 26 6.06 23.80 -15.85
CA GLN A 26 6.60 22.84 -16.80
C GLN A 26 5.53 22.47 -17.82
N THR A 27 5.95 22.18 -19.06
CA THR A 27 5.07 21.73 -20.14
C THR A 27 5.63 20.43 -20.73
N VAL A 28 4.78 19.41 -20.81
CA VAL A 28 5.11 18.13 -21.42
C VAL A 28 5.29 18.30 -22.92
N THR A 29 6.35 17.73 -23.48
CA THR A 29 6.62 17.82 -24.92
C THR A 29 5.62 17.01 -25.73
N ASP A 30 5.37 17.45 -26.97
CA ASP A 30 4.50 16.75 -27.92
C ASP A 30 4.94 15.28 -28.16
N GLU A 31 6.24 14.98 -28.11
CA GLU A 31 6.79 13.63 -28.22
C GLU A 31 6.40 12.75 -27.02
N VAL A 32 6.59 13.27 -25.80
CA VAL A 32 6.20 12.56 -24.57
C VAL A 32 4.69 12.33 -24.54
N LEU A 33 3.88 13.32 -24.95
CA LEU A 33 2.43 13.16 -25.03
C LEU A 33 2.03 12.00 -25.96
N ARG A 34 2.64 11.86 -27.14
CA ARG A 34 2.36 10.73 -28.05
C ARG A 34 2.72 9.40 -27.42
N SER A 35 3.88 9.33 -26.77
CA SER A 35 4.35 8.10 -26.15
C SER A 35 3.44 7.65 -25.00
N VAL A 36 3.06 8.57 -24.11
CA VAL A 36 2.13 8.30 -23.00
C VAL A 36 0.75 7.92 -23.55
N LEU A 37 0.22 8.65 -24.54
CA LEU A 37 -1.06 8.32 -25.17
C LEU A 37 -1.03 6.94 -25.87
N GLY A 38 0.07 6.59 -26.53
CA GLY A 38 0.28 5.25 -27.08
C GLY A 38 0.20 4.16 -26.02
N GLY A 39 0.82 4.36 -24.85
CA GLY A 39 0.72 3.46 -23.70
C GLY A 39 -0.67 3.39 -23.06
N LEU A 40 -1.53 4.40 -23.28
CA LEU A 40 -2.96 4.40 -22.94
C LEU A 40 -3.84 3.73 -24.01
N GLU A 41 -3.22 3.12 -25.04
CA GLU A 41 -3.87 2.57 -26.23
C GLU A 41 -4.66 3.62 -27.04
N LEU A 42 -4.12 4.84 -27.10
CA LEU A 42 -4.64 5.98 -27.84
C LEU A 42 -3.55 6.48 -28.81
N PRO A 43 -3.28 5.74 -29.92
CA PRO A 43 -2.27 6.14 -30.88
C PRO A 43 -2.51 7.58 -31.39
N ALA A 44 -1.43 8.33 -31.57
CA ALA A 44 -1.49 9.78 -31.84
C ALA A 44 -0.34 10.28 -32.72
N GLU A 45 0.21 9.42 -33.58
CA GLU A 45 1.34 9.75 -34.47
C GLU A 45 0.94 10.77 -35.55
N ASP A 46 -0.30 10.72 -36.02
CA ASP A 46 -0.86 11.62 -37.03
C ASP A 46 -2.29 12.07 -36.68
N ASP A 47 -2.82 13.03 -37.45
CA ASP A 47 -4.15 13.61 -37.19
C ASP A 47 -5.29 12.57 -37.35
N GLU A 48 -5.12 11.51 -38.15
CA GLU A 48 -6.12 10.43 -38.33
C GLU A 48 -6.21 9.58 -37.06
N GLN A 49 -5.06 9.11 -36.57
CA GLN A 49 -4.98 8.37 -35.31
C GLN A 49 -5.54 9.18 -34.12
N VAL A 50 -5.26 10.48 -34.07
CA VAL A 50 -5.78 11.34 -33.00
C VAL A 50 -7.31 11.42 -33.03
N LEU A 51 -7.92 11.53 -34.22
CA LEU A 51 -9.37 11.55 -34.38
C LEU A 51 -10.00 10.21 -34.00
N ASP A 52 -9.40 9.09 -34.41
CA ASP A 52 -9.85 7.74 -34.05
C ASP A 52 -9.76 7.50 -32.53
N SER A 53 -8.68 7.94 -31.90
CA SER A 53 -8.49 7.88 -30.45
C SER A 53 -9.49 8.73 -29.69
N LEU A 54 -9.82 9.93 -30.19
CA LEU A 54 -10.89 10.77 -29.63
C LEU A 54 -12.26 10.07 -29.73
N GLU A 55 -12.54 9.38 -30.84
CA GLU A 55 -13.79 8.65 -31.01
C GLU A 55 -13.83 7.36 -30.16
N LYS A 56 -12.68 6.70 -29.94
CA LYS A 56 -12.54 5.61 -28.96
C LYS A 56 -12.88 6.11 -27.55
N LEU A 57 -12.29 7.22 -27.11
CA LEU A 57 -12.59 7.81 -25.80
C LEU A 57 -14.06 8.22 -25.66
N ARG A 58 -14.66 8.83 -26.69
CA ARG A 58 -16.09 9.16 -26.66
C ARG A 58 -16.97 7.94 -26.50
N ARG A 59 -16.65 6.81 -27.14
CA ARG A 59 -17.39 5.56 -26.96
C ARG A 59 -17.23 4.99 -25.56
N ILE A 60 -16.04 5.08 -24.98
CA ILE A 60 -15.75 4.59 -23.62
C ILE A 60 -16.41 5.47 -22.55
N LEU A 61 -16.30 6.80 -22.68
CA LEU A 61 -16.73 7.77 -21.68
C LEU A 61 -18.16 8.25 -21.87
N GLY A 62 -18.69 8.17 -23.10
CA GLY A 62 -19.89 8.88 -23.55
C GLY A 62 -20.95 7.99 -24.18
N SER A 63 -20.95 6.68 -23.94
CA SER A 63 -22.16 5.91 -24.19
C SER A 63 -23.23 6.46 -23.27
N GLY A 64 -24.34 7.02 -23.78
CA GLY A 64 -25.51 7.43 -22.98
C GLY A 64 -26.20 6.28 -22.22
N ASN A 65 -25.52 5.16 -22.05
CA ASN A 65 -25.90 4.02 -21.25
C ASN A 65 -25.51 4.30 -19.80
N LEU A 66 -26.31 3.77 -18.87
CA LEU A 66 -26.02 3.83 -17.45
C LEU A 66 -24.69 3.12 -17.14
N PRO A 67 -23.73 3.74 -16.43
CA PRO A 67 -22.49 3.08 -16.06
C PRO A 67 -22.78 1.94 -15.06
N PRO A 68 -21.92 0.92 -14.96
CA PRO A 68 -22.15 -0.20 -14.05
C PRO A 68 -22.25 0.20 -12.58
N LEU A 69 -21.58 1.28 -12.19
CA LEU A 69 -21.64 1.86 -10.85
C LEU A 69 -21.69 3.39 -10.91
N LEU A 70 -22.55 3.98 -10.08
CA LEU A 70 -22.61 5.40 -9.77
C LEU A 70 -22.26 5.62 -8.29
N THR A 71 -21.59 6.73 -7.97
CA THR A 71 -21.30 7.12 -6.59
C THR A 71 -22.05 8.39 -6.21
N VAL A 72 -22.47 8.49 -4.95
CA VAL A 72 -23.04 9.72 -4.39
C VAL A 72 -22.72 9.79 -2.90
N ASP A 73 -22.52 11.00 -2.37
CA ASP A 73 -22.40 11.20 -0.93
C ASP A 73 -23.77 11.06 -0.25
N ARG A 74 -23.80 10.45 0.93
CA ARG A 74 -24.99 10.33 1.77
C ARG A 74 -25.68 11.68 1.94
N GLY A 75 -26.99 11.70 1.72
CA GLY A 75 -27.82 12.91 1.87
C GLY A 75 -27.72 13.88 0.70
N GLN A 76 -26.97 13.57 -0.36
CA GLN A 76 -26.88 14.39 -1.57
C GLN A 76 -27.76 13.85 -2.70
N TRP A 77 -28.22 14.75 -3.55
CA TRP A 77 -28.93 14.41 -4.78
C TRP A 77 -27.94 13.97 -5.85
N LEU A 78 -28.32 12.98 -6.66
CA LEU A 78 -27.49 12.51 -7.78
C LEU A 78 -28.09 12.97 -9.11
N ASP A 79 -27.31 13.69 -9.90
CA ASP A 79 -27.74 14.12 -11.24
C ASP A 79 -27.77 12.94 -12.22
N LEU A 80 -28.97 12.56 -12.66
CA LEU A 80 -29.19 11.52 -13.66
C LEU A 80 -29.82 12.09 -14.95
N SER A 81 -29.83 13.42 -15.12
CA SER A 81 -30.45 14.10 -16.25
C SER A 81 -29.83 13.74 -17.60
N HIS A 82 -28.59 13.23 -17.59
CA HIS A 82 -27.92 12.72 -18.78
C HIS A 82 -28.49 11.38 -19.27
N TYR A 83 -29.02 10.56 -18.35
CA TYR A 83 -29.47 9.19 -18.63
C TYR A 83 -30.99 9.10 -18.77
N PHE A 84 -31.71 9.92 -18.01
CA PHE A 84 -33.16 9.76 -17.85
C PHE A 84 -33.91 11.08 -17.94
N SER A 85 -35.20 10.97 -18.31
CA SER A 85 -36.11 12.12 -18.34
C SER A 85 -36.48 12.59 -16.92
N PRO A 86 -36.79 13.88 -16.73
CA PRO A 86 -37.36 14.37 -15.48
C PRO A 86 -38.62 13.62 -15.03
N ASN A 87 -38.87 13.58 -13.72
CA ASN A 87 -40.03 12.93 -13.08
C ASN A 87 -40.17 11.43 -13.33
N ALA A 88 -39.17 10.79 -13.90
CA ALA A 88 -39.27 9.42 -14.32
C ALA A 88 -39.12 8.46 -13.11
N LEU A 89 -39.86 7.36 -13.13
CA LEU A 89 -39.98 6.42 -12.00
C LEU A 89 -38.77 5.49 -11.94
N CYS A 90 -38.17 5.36 -10.77
CA CYS A 90 -37.04 4.47 -10.48
C CYS A 90 -37.31 3.63 -9.23
N GLU A 91 -36.67 2.47 -9.15
CA GLU A 91 -36.69 1.61 -7.97
C GLU A 91 -35.26 1.47 -7.43
N VAL A 92 -35.08 1.65 -6.13
CA VAL A 92 -33.81 1.41 -5.43
C VAL A 92 -34.00 0.22 -4.50
N GLU A 93 -33.31 -0.87 -4.78
CA GLU A 93 -33.18 -2.01 -3.88
C GLU A 93 -31.93 -1.80 -3.02
N LEU A 94 -32.16 -1.48 -1.75
CA LEU A 94 -31.12 -1.22 -0.75
C LEU A 94 -30.34 -2.50 -0.44
N GLU A 95 -29.09 -2.34 0.00
CA GLU A 95 -28.20 -3.47 0.33
C GLU A 95 -28.78 -4.36 1.44
N ASN A 96 -29.54 -3.76 2.36
CA ASN A 96 -30.23 -4.44 3.45
C ASN A 96 -31.53 -5.17 3.01
N GLY A 97 -31.86 -5.18 1.71
CA GLY A 97 -33.05 -5.82 1.14
C GLY A 97 -34.30 -4.93 1.10
N GLY A 98 -34.25 -3.72 1.63
CA GLY A 98 -35.33 -2.73 1.52
C GLY A 98 -35.53 -2.25 0.07
N ARG A 99 -36.74 -1.79 -0.27
CA ARG A 99 -37.06 -1.28 -1.61
C ARG A 99 -37.73 0.08 -1.54
N LEU A 100 -37.27 1.01 -2.37
CA LEU A 100 -37.79 2.36 -2.48
C LEU A 100 -38.26 2.61 -3.92
N ALA A 101 -39.52 3.01 -4.09
CA ALA A 101 -40.01 3.52 -5.36
C ALA A 101 -39.96 5.05 -5.33
N LEU A 102 -39.15 5.65 -6.20
CA LEU A 102 -38.85 7.08 -6.20
C LEU A 102 -39.09 7.68 -7.59
N HIS A 103 -39.45 8.95 -7.65
CA HIS A 103 -39.41 9.72 -8.87
C HIS A 103 -38.16 10.59 -8.90
N LEU A 104 -37.51 10.69 -10.06
CA LEU A 104 -36.52 11.74 -10.29
C LEU A 104 -37.17 13.11 -10.14
N SER A 105 -36.39 14.13 -9.81
CA SER A 105 -36.87 15.51 -9.77
C SER A 105 -37.31 16.02 -11.15
N ASP A 106 -37.89 17.21 -11.18
CA ASP A 106 -38.14 18.00 -12.39
C ASP A 106 -36.86 18.39 -13.16
N HIS A 107 -35.69 18.23 -12.53
CA HIS A 107 -34.37 18.37 -13.14
C HIS A 107 -33.71 17.03 -13.49
N GLY A 108 -34.37 15.88 -13.25
CA GLY A 108 -33.81 14.56 -13.52
C GLY A 108 -32.83 14.06 -12.46
N TRP A 109 -32.91 14.57 -11.23
CA TRP A 109 -32.03 14.17 -10.13
C TRP A 109 -32.68 13.09 -9.26
N LEU A 110 -31.91 12.08 -8.87
CA LEU A 110 -32.31 11.10 -7.88
C LEU A 110 -32.38 11.78 -6.50
N PRO A 111 -33.50 11.63 -5.76
CA PRO A 111 -33.59 12.12 -4.38
C PRO A 111 -32.50 11.57 -3.47
N ALA A 112 -32.09 12.37 -2.49
CA ALA A 112 -31.06 12.01 -1.52
C ALA A 112 -31.40 10.72 -0.76
N LEU A 113 -30.39 9.86 -0.58
CA LEU A 113 -30.49 8.62 0.20
C LEU A 113 -29.65 8.73 1.49
N ASP A 114 -30.22 8.21 2.59
CA ASP A 114 -29.57 8.21 3.91
C ASP A 114 -28.83 6.90 4.23
N GLU A 115 -29.28 5.79 3.64
CA GLU A 115 -28.64 4.48 3.85
C GLU A 115 -27.31 4.44 3.08
N ILE A 116 -26.21 4.14 3.76
CA ILE A 116 -24.91 3.93 3.11
C ILE A 116 -24.81 2.49 2.62
N GLY A 117 -24.10 2.26 1.51
CA GLY A 117 -23.89 0.91 0.99
C GLY A 117 -23.90 0.82 -0.53
N TYR A 118 -23.89 -0.41 -1.03
CA TYR A 118 -23.99 -0.74 -2.44
C TYR A 118 -25.42 -1.18 -2.76
N HIS A 119 -26.20 -0.29 -3.36
CA HIS A 119 -27.60 -0.52 -3.70
C HIS A 119 -27.75 -0.87 -5.18
N THR A 120 -28.90 -1.43 -5.55
CA THR A 120 -29.25 -1.64 -6.96
C THR A 120 -30.27 -0.60 -7.39
N LEU A 121 -29.88 0.29 -8.29
CA LEU A 121 -30.78 1.23 -8.95
C LEU A 121 -31.35 0.56 -10.20
N ARG A 122 -32.68 0.49 -10.32
CA ARG A 122 -33.39 -0.05 -11.48
C ARG A 122 -34.19 1.05 -12.16
N PHE A 123 -34.03 1.16 -13.47
CA PHE A 123 -34.71 2.15 -14.28
C PHE A 123 -35.10 1.58 -15.65
N ALA A 124 -36.39 1.59 -16.00
CA ALA A 124 -36.88 1.15 -17.32
C ALA A 124 -36.32 -0.18 -17.87
N GLY A 125 -35.98 -1.13 -16.98
CA GLY A 125 -35.39 -2.43 -17.33
C GLY A 125 -33.86 -2.47 -17.30
N GLU A 126 -33.19 -1.32 -17.17
CA GLU A 126 -31.75 -1.23 -16.88
C GLU A 126 -31.49 -1.30 -15.37
N GLN A 127 -30.28 -1.71 -15.00
CA GLN A 127 -29.82 -1.74 -13.61
C GLN A 127 -28.37 -1.28 -13.50
N CYS A 128 -28.05 -0.53 -12.46
CA CYS A 128 -26.67 -0.26 -12.04
C CYS A 128 -26.53 -0.33 -10.52
N VAL A 129 -25.27 -0.42 -10.07
CA VAL A 129 -24.95 -0.27 -8.66
C VAL A 129 -24.93 1.21 -8.29
N LEU A 130 -25.58 1.58 -7.20
CA LEU A 130 -25.51 2.90 -6.59
C LEU A 130 -24.74 2.79 -5.27
N ALA A 131 -23.52 3.30 -5.24
CA ALA A 131 -22.72 3.41 -4.03
C ALA A 131 -23.04 4.71 -3.30
N VAL A 132 -23.77 4.61 -2.18
CA VAL A 132 -24.03 5.74 -1.29
C VAL A 132 -22.94 5.76 -0.22
N ALA A 133 -22.03 6.73 -0.32
CA ALA A 133 -20.85 6.82 0.52
C ALA A 133 -21.08 7.70 1.76
N PRO A 134 -20.45 7.38 2.91
CA PRO A 134 -20.43 8.29 4.05
C PRO A 134 -19.63 9.56 3.72
N GLN A 135 -19.89 10.65 4.44
CA GLN A 135 -19.20 11.93 4.23
C GLN A 135 -17.69 11.84 4.49
N ARG A 136 -17.27 10.98 5.42
CA ARG A 136 -15.88 10.73 5.81
C ARG A 136 -15.63 9.25 6.05
N CYS A 137 -14.35 8.87 5.99
CA CYS A 137 -13.83 7.59 6.47
C CYS A 137 -14.10 7.40 7.97
N PHE A 138 -14.01 6.15 8.43
CA PHE A 138 -13.86 5.82 9.84
C PHE A 138 -12.58 6.47 10.35
N ASN A 139 -12.66 7.25 11.44
CA ASN A 139 -11.53 8.06 11.90
C ASN A 139 -11.06 7.67 13.30
N MET A 140 -10.02 8.36 13.79
CA MET A 140 -9.42 8.08 15.09
C MET A 140 -10.38 8.26 16.26
N SER A 141 -11.33 9.19 16.17
CA SER A 141 -12.35 9.38 17.20
C SER A 141 -13.33 8.22 17.25
N ASP A 142 -13.70 7.66 16.10
CA ASP A 142 -14.54 6.46 16.05
C ASP A 142 -13.78 5.24 16.61
N ALA A 143 -12.49 5.10 16.27
CA ALA A 143 -11.65 3.97 16.70
C ALA A 143 -11.38 3.93 18.22
N THR A 144 -11.15 5.10 18.82
CA THR A 144 -10.76 5.23 20.24
C THR A 144 -11.93 5.58 21.15
N GLY A 145 -13.04 6.07 20.60
CA GLY A 145 -14.13 6.67 21.37
C GLY A 145 -13.79 8.03 22.00
N SER A 146 -12.64 8.62 21.66
CA SER A 146 -12.19 9.92 22.17
C SER A 146 -12.40 11.05 21.15
N ARG A 147 -12.83 12.23 21.63
CA ARG A 147 -12.93 13.44 20.78
C ARG A 147 -11.56 13.99 20.38
N HIS A 148 -10.56 13.79 21.22
CA HIS A 148 -9.18 14.22 21.00
C HIS A 148 -8.27 13.00 21.18
N PRO A 149 -8.26 12.08 20.22
CA PRO A 149 -7.48 10.85 20.32
C PRO A 149 -5.99 11.17 20.45
N ARG A 150 -5.30 10.47 21.35
CA ARG A 150 -3.85 10.59 21.54
C ARG A 150 -3.13 9.24 21.45
N ALA A 151 -3.59 8.39 20.53
CA ALA A 151 -3.03 7.06 20.32
C ALA A 151 -1.57 7.10 19.86
N TRP A 152 -0.84 6.00 20.08
CA TRP A 152 0.48 5.79 19.48
C TRP A 152 0.67 4.34 19.05
N GLY A 153 1.62 4.10 18.14
CA GLY A 153 1.95 2.78 17.64
C GLY A 153 3.36 2.67 17.11
N ILE A 154 3.71 1.50 16.59
CA ILE A 154 5.05 1.20 16.07
C ILE A 154 4.96 0.87 14.58
N GLY A 155 5.87 1.41 13.76
CA GLY A 155 6.06 1.01 12.36
C GLY A 155 6.99 -0.21 12.27
N VAL A 156 6.57 -1.27 11.60
CA VAL A 156 7.20 -2.59 11.65
C VAL A 156 7.44 -3.13 10.23
N GLN A 157 8.70 -3.39 9.89
CA GLN A 157 9.06 -4.21 8.75
C GLN A 157 8.87 -5.69 9.10
N LEU A 158 7.77 -6.32 8.66
CA LEU A 158 7.38 -7.67 9.08
C LEU A 158 8.50 -8.69 8.83
N TYR A 159 9.13 -8.61 7.67
CA TYR A 159 10.22 -9.51 7.27
C TYR A 159 11.42 -9.44 8.23
N SER A 160 11.63 -8.33 8.93
CA SER A 160 12.76 -8.10 9.84
C SER A 160 12.62 -8.79 11.19
N LEU A 161 11.41 -9.23 11.57
CA LEU A 161 11.17 -9.89 12.84
C LEU A 161 11.91 -11.23 12.93
N ARG A 162 12.25 -11.61 14.16
CA ARG A 162 12.81 -12.92 14.47
C ARG A 162 11.96 -13.66 15.50
N ARG A 163 11.80 -14.96 15.28
CA ARG A 163 11.38 -15.93 16.30
C ARG A 163 12.07 -17.27 16.02
N ALA A 164 12.18 -18.12 17.03
CA ALA A 164 12.63 -19.49 16.82
C ALA A 164 11.71 -20.22 15.81
N GLY A 165 12.28 -20.86 14.79
CA GLY A 165 11.50 -21.62 13.79
C GLY A 165 10.88 -20.77 12.66
N ASP A 166 11.34 -19.54 12.43
CA ASP A 166 10.85 -18.68 11.34
C ASP A 166 11.50 -18.97 9.97
N GLY A 167 12.57 -19.77 9.95
CA GLY A 167 13.28 -20.12 8.72
C GLY A 167 13.91 -18.93 8.00
N GLY A 168 14.24 -17.85 8.72
CA GLY A 168 14.98 -16.69 8.21
C GLY A 168 14.14 -15.51 7.75
N ILE A 169 12.80 -15.58 7.83
CA ILE A 169 11.89 -14.48 7.45
C ILE A 169 10.81 -14.36 8.53
N GLY A 170 10.68 -13.17 9.12
CA GLY A 170 9.61 -12.87 10.08
C GLY A 170 8.22 -13.15 9.51
N ASP A 171 7.32 -13.68 10.33
CA ASP A 171 6.03 -14.22 9.88
C ASP A 171 4.87 -13.77 10.78
N THR A 172 3.65 -14.20 10.45
CA THR A 172 2.43 -13.79 11.17
C THR A 172 2.44 -14.18 12.64
N GLN A 173 3.12 -15.27 13.04
CA GLN A 173 3.23 -15.63 14.45
C GLN A 173 4.18 -14.68 15.19
N ALA A 174 5.30 -14.29 14.57
CA ALA A 174 6.19 -13.27 15.14
C ALA A 174 5.45 -11.94 15.31
N LEU A 175 4.62 -11.56 14.32
CA LEU A 175 3.78 -10.36 14.39
C LEU A 175 2.70 -10.46 15.48
N GLU A 176 2.05 -11.63 15.64
CA GLU A 176 1.07 -11.88 16.71
C GLU A 176 1.71 -11.65 18.10
N VAL A 177 2.91 -12.21 18.30
CA VAL A 177 3.67 -12.08 19.55
C VAL A 177 4.07 -10.63 19.79
N LEU A 178 4.62 -9.95 18.78
CA LEU A 178 4.99 -8.54 18.89
C LEU A 178 3.77 -7.66 19.20
N ALA A 179 2.62 -7.90 18.59
CA ALA A 179 1.40 -7.13 18.84
C ALA A 179 0.98 -7.18 20.31
N ARG A 180 1.06 -8.37 20.94
CA ARG A 180 0.79 -8.53 22.38
C ARG A 180 1.81 -7.80 23.23
N SER A 181 3.09 -7.89 22.89
CA SER A 181 4.18 -7.19 23.59
C SER A 181 4.00 -5.67 23.49
N ALA A 182 3.76 -5.13 22.30
CA ALA A 182 3.54 -3.71 22.08
C ALA A 182 2.30 -3.19 22.82
N ALA A 183 1.20 -3.96 22.82
CA ALA A 183 0.00 -3.60 23.57
C ALA A 183 0.25 -3.53 25.08
N ALA A 184 1.08 -4.43 25.64
CA ALA A 184 1.48 -4.39 27.04
C ALA A 184 2.31 -3.14 27.40
N HIS A 185 2.95 -2.49 26.43
CA HIS A 185 3.61 -1.19 26.60
C HIS A 185 2.67 0.01 26.39
N GLY A 186 1.43 -0.21 25.94
CA GLY A 186 0.42 0.84 25.72
C GLY A 186 0.21 1.22 24.24
N ALA A 187 0.80 0.48 23.30
CA ALA A 187 0.59 0.76 21.88
C ALA A 187 -0.85 0.44 21.46
N ASP A 188 -1.42 1.29 20.60
CA ASP A 188 -2.75 1.14 19.99
C ASP A 188 -2.71 0.53 18.59
N ALA A 189 -1.54 0.58 17.95
CA ALA A 189 -1.37 0.16 16.57
C ALA A 189 0.00 -0.41 16.25
N LEU A 190 0.04 -1.29 15.25
CA LEU A 190 1.25 -1.66 14.51
C LEU A 190 1.03 -1.37 13.03
N GLY A 191 1.78 -0.41 12.48
CA GLY A 191 1.85 -0.19 11.03
C GLY A 191 2.82 -1.15 10.40
N ILE A 192 2.36 -2.04 9.53
CA ILE A 192 3.21 -3.10 8.95
C ILE A 192 3.60 -2.77 7.51
N SER A 193 4.81 -3.13 7.12
CA SER A 193 5.23 -3.14 5.72
C SER A 193 4.24 -3.89 4.82
N PRO A 194 4.13 -3.56 3.53
CA PRO A 194 3.21 -4.25 2.64
C PRO A 194 3.42 -5.78 2.65
N VAL A 195 2.31 -6.52 2.70
CA VAL A 195 2.32 -8.00 2.70
C VAL A 195 1.74 -8.58 1.42
N HIS A 196 1.66 -7.78 0.35
CA HIS A 196 1.14 -8.14 -0.97
C HIS A 196 1.82 -9.37 -1.55
N ALA A 197 1.11 -10.13 -2.38
CA ALA A 197 1.64 -11.29 -3.06
C ALA A 197 2.78 -10.87 -4.01
N MET A 198 3.95 -11.47 -3.76
CA MET A 198 5.11 -11.41 -4.66
C MET A 198 4.98 -12.50 -5.73
N PHE A 199 6.08 -12.86 -6.39
CA PHE A 199 6.10 -13.89 -7.41
C PHE A 199 6.69 -15.19 -6.84
N SER A 200 5.88 -16.24 -6.65
CA SER A 200 6.37 -17.46 -5.98
C SER A 200 7.47 -18.16 -6.77
N ALA A 201 7.51 -17.97 -8.08
CA ALA A 201 8.50 -18.56 -8.98
C ALA A 201 9.76 -17.70 -9.19
N ASP A 202 9.78 -16.43 -8.76
CA ASP A 202 10.97 -15.57 -8.78
C ASP A 202 11.19 -14.90 -7.43
N SER A 203 11.91 -15.60 -6.56
CA SER A 203 12.19 -15.16 -5.19
C SER A 203 13.24 -14.07 -5.08
N ASN A 204 13.84 -13.62 -6.20
CA ASN A 204 14.73 -12.46 -6.20
C ASN A 204 13.96 -11.12 -6.16
N ARG A 205 12.65 -11.16 -6.43
CA ARG A 205 11.77 -9.98 -6.38
C ARG A 205 11.07 -9.91 -5.04
N TYR A 206 11.75 -9.28 -4.08
CA TYR A 206 11.29 -9.18 -2.69
C TYR A 206 11.00 -7.75 -2.21
N SER A 207 11.05 -6.75 -3.10
CA SER A 207 10.57 -5.39 -2.78
C SER A 207 9.06 -5.42 -2.52
N PRO A 208 8.57 -5.07 -1.32
CA PRO A 208 7.13 -5.08 -1.00
C PRO A 208 6.30 -4.11 -1.86
N TYR A 209 6.97 -3.16 -2.52
CA TYR A 209 6.37 -2.10 -3.34
C TYR A 209 6.30 -2.44 -4.84
N SER A 210 6.78 -3.62 -5.24
CA SER A 210 6.63 -4.14 -6.61
C SER A 210 5.93 -5.51 -6.63
N PRO A 211 4.73 -5.63 -6.04
CA PRO A 211 4.06 -6.93 -5.91
C PRO A 211 3.46 -7.44 -7.21
N SER A 212 3.28 -8.75 -7.31
CA SER A 212 2.49 -9.40 -8.36
C SER A 212 1.00 -9.03 -8.24
N SER A 213 0.50 -8.91 -7.00
CA SER A 213 -0.88 -8.53 -6.75
C SER A 213 -1.08 -7.89 -5.37
N ARG A 214 -1.88 -6.81 -5.35
CA ARG A 214 -2.36 -6.16 -4.13
C ARG A 214 -3.66 -6.76 -3.58
N LEU A 215 -4.17 -7.81 -4.22
CA LEU A 215 -5.39 -8.52 -3.80
C LEU A 215 -5.10 -9.73 -2.91
N PHE A 216 -3.86 -10.22 -2.92
CA PHE A 216 -3.44 -11.44 -2.23
C PHE A 216 -2.16 -11.18 -1.44
N ASN A 217 -1.76 -12.13 -0.61
CA ASN A 217 -0.68 -11.94 0.34
C ASN A 217 0.58 -12.74 -0.03
N ASN A 218 1.75 -12.30 0.43
CA ASN A 218 3.01 -13.03 0.32
C ASN A 218 2.99 -14.23 1.26
N VAL A 219 2.87 -15.42 0.68
CA VAL A 219 2.74 -16.69 1.42
C VAL A 219 3.98 -17.04 2.24
N LEU A 220 5.13 -16.40 1.99
CA LEU A 220 6.36 -16.60 2.77
C LEU A 220 6.24 -16.06 4.21
N TYR A 221 5.27 -15.19 4.48
CA TYR A 221 4.95 -14.70 5.82
C TYR A 221 3.99 -15.61 6.58
N SER A 222 3.53 -16.71 6.00
CA SER A 222 2.68 -17.66 6.72
C SER A 222 3.45 -18.35 7.84
N ALA A 223 2.79 -18.55 8.98
CA ALA A 223 3.27 -19.33 10.12
C ALA A 223 2.37 -20.57 10.31
N PRO A 224 2.58 -21.66 9.55
CA PRO A 224 1.63 -22.78 9.50
C PRO A 224 1.41 -23.48 10.85
N GLY A 225 2.38 -23.40 11.76
CA GLY A 225 2.29 -24.01 13.11
C GLY A 225 1.14 -23.45 13.94
N SER A 226 0.80 -22.17 13.75
CA SER A 226 -0.32 -21.50 14.41
C SER A 226 -1.70 -22.00 13.93
N ILE A 227 -1.78 -22.60 12.74
CA ILE A 227 -3.02 -23.05 12.11
C ILE A 227 -3.12 -24.58 12.14
N LEU A 228 -2.10 -25.26 11.64
CA LEU A 228 -2.04 -26.73 11.48
C LEU A 228 -1.47 -27.43 12.73
N GLY A 229 -0.82 -26.68 13.62
CA GLY A 229 -0.16 -27.19 14.81
C GLY A 229 1.34 -27.43 14.62
N GLU A 230 2.12 -27.12 15.65
CA GLU A 230 3.59 -27.24 15.67
C GLU A 230 4.11 -28.66 15.37
N ARG A 231 3.33 -29.68 15.71
CA ARG A 231 3.69 -31.07 15.41
C ARG A 231 3.73 -31.33 13.90
N ALA A 232 2.75 -30.83 13.15
CA ALA A 232 2.68 -31.03 11.71
C ALA A 232 3.86 -30.33 11.02
N VAL A 233 4.19 -29.11 11.44
CA VAL A 233 5.36 -28.37 10.93
C VAL A 233 6.65 -29.12 11.19
N ARG A 234 6.88 -29.59 12.42
CA ARG A 234 8.09 -30.36 12.76
C ARG A 234 8.24 -31.61 11.89
N GLN A 235 7.17 -32.38 11.75
CA GLN A 235 7.18 -33.59 10.91
C GLN A 235 7.45 -33.26 9.44
N ALA A 236 6.90 -32.15 8.94
CA ALA A 236 7.14 -31.71 7.58
C ALA A 236 8.60 -31.27 7.37
N ILE A 237 9.20 -30.53 8.31
CA ILE A 237 10.63 -30.16 8.30
C ILE A 237 11.51 -31.42 8.24
N GLU A 238 11.25 -32.40 9.11
CA GLU A 238 11.96 -33.69 9.18
C GLU A 238 11.83 -34.49 7.89
N SER A 239 10.61 -34.63 7.37
CA SER A 239 10.37 -35.36 6.12
C SER A 239 11.02 -34.71 4.90
N ALA A 240 11.14 -33.37 4.91
CA ALA A 240 11.74 -32.61 3.84
C ALA A 240 13.26 -32.44 4.01
N GLY A 241 13.84 -32.82 5.16
CA GLY A 241 15.25 -32.66 5.47
C GLY A 241 15.69 -31.18 5.50
N LEU A 242 14.91 -30.34 6.16
CA LEU A 242 15.07 -28.87 6.16
C LEU A 242 15.73 -28.31 7.42
N GLU A 243 15.98 -29.12 8.46
CA GLU A 243 16.44 -28.65 9.78
C GLU A 243 17.68 -27.77 9.70
N ALA A 244 18.74 -28.30 9.09
CA ALA A 244 20.03 -27.63 9.03
C ALA A 244 19.95 -26.32 8.24
N GLU A 245 19.16 -26.31 7.16
CA GLU A 245 19.01 -25.12 6.32
C GLU A 245 18.16 -24.05 7.01
N MET A 246 17.04 -24.42 7.65
CA MET A 246 16.22 -23.47 8.40
C MET A 246 17.01 -22.86 9.57
N GLN A 247 17.76 -23.67 10.32
CA GLN A 247 18.64 -23.17 11.37
C GLN A 247 19.71 -22.22 10.83
N ARG A 248 20.33 -22.53 9.68
CA ARG A 248 21.31 -21.65 9.05
C ARG A 248 20.70 -20.30 8.69
N LEU A 249 19.54 -20.31 8.02
CA LEU A 249 18.82 -19.11 7.58
C LEU A 249 18.39 -18.24 8.77
N GLU A 250 17.94 -18.86 9.86
CA GLU A 250 17.56 -18.17 11.10
C GLU A 250 18.70 -17.36 11.73
N GLN A 251 19.95 -17.77 11.54
CA GLN A 251 21.11 -17.06 12.10
C GLN A 251 21.61 -15.89 11.24
N LEU A 252 21.10 -15.71 10.02
CA LEU A 252 21.58 -14.64 9.14
C LEU A 252 21.13 -13.26 9.62
N GLU A 253 21.99 -12.25 9.47
CA GLU A 253 21.68 -10.84 9.70
C GLU A 253 20.86 -10.24 8.55
N LEU A 254 21.15 -10.67 7.33
CA LEU A 254 20.42 -10.32 6.12
C LEU A 254 19.62 -11.53 5.64
N ILE A 255 18.37 -11.31 5.29
CA ILE A 255 17.52 -12.31 4.64
C ILE A 255 18.18 -12.72 3.32
N ASP A 256 18.38 -14.02 3.19
CA ASP A 256 18.67 -14.70 1.93
C ASP A 256 17.33 -15.13 1.32
N TRP A 257 16.67 -14.18 0.63
CA TRP A 257 15.32 -14.35 0.11
C TRP A 257 15.17 -15.60 -0.78
N PRO A 258 16.06 -15.87 -1.75
CA PRO A 258 15.97 -17.07 -2.57
C PRO A 258 16.07 -18.37 -1.76
N ALA A 259 17.04 -18.47 -0.85
CA ALA A 259 17.22 -19.68 -0.05
C ALA A 259 16.07 -19.91 0.94
N ALA A 260 15.63 -18.84 1.62
CA ALA A 260 14.51 -18.90 2.56
C ALA A 260 13.18 -19.21 1.85
N ALA A 261 12.93 -18.61 0.69
CA ALA A 261 11.76 -18.92 -0.13
C ALA A 261 11.77 -20.39 -0.57
N ALA A 262 12.91 -20.90 -1.07
CA ALA A 262 13.03 -22.30 -1.47
C ALA A 262 12.77 -23.27 -0.29
N ALA A 263 13.31 -22.98 0.89
CA ALA A 263 13.08 -23.78 2.09
C ALA A 263 11.60 -23.74 2.53
N LYS A 264 10.98 -22.55 2.60
CA LYS A 264 9.57 -22.40 2.98
C LYS A 264 8.62 -23.04 1.96
N GLN A 265 8.88 -22.92 0.65
CA GLN A 265 8.06 -23.59 -0.37
C GLN A 265 8.13 -25.12 -0.26
N ARG A 266 9.30 -25.70 0.04
CA ARG A 266 9.43 -27.14 0.31
C ARG A 266 8.63 -27.55 1.56
N LEU A 267 8.70 -26.77 2.62
CA LEU A 267 7.91 -26.99 3.84
C LEU A 267 6.40 -26.93 3.55
N LEU A 268 5.94 -25.88 2.89
CA LEU A 268 4.52 -25.68 2.56
C LEU A 268 3.98 -26.80 1.66
N ARG A 269 4.77 -27.30 0.70
CA ARG A 269 4.39 -28.45 -0.13
C ARG A 269 4.27 -29.74 0.67
N ALA A 270 5.19 -30.01 1.59
CA ALA A 270 5.09 -31.16 2.48
C ALA A 270 3.84 -31.09 3.39
N LEU A 271 3.55 -29.90 3.93
CA LEU A 271 2.34 -29.66 4.71
C LEU A 271 1.06 -29.82 3.89
N TYR A 272 1.05 -29.34 2.64
CA TYR A 272 -0.10 -29.47 1.76
C TYR A 272 -0.38 -30.93 1.39
N GLU A 273 0.66 -31.73 1.14
CA GLU A 273 0.49 -33.15 0.82
C GLU A 273 -0.10 -33.92 2.02
N ASP A 274 0.37 -33.65 3.24
CA ASP A 274 -0.23 -34.19 4.47
C ASP A 274 -1.68 -33.71 4.65
N PHE A 275 -1.94 -32.41 4.46
CA PHE A 275 -3.27 -31.82 4.59
C PHE A 275 -4.29 -32.47 3.65
N ARG A 276 -3.91 -32.69 2.39
CA ARG A 276 -4.79 -33.22 1.35
C ARG A 276 -5.06 -34.72 1.52
N THR A 277 -4.10 -35.49 2.04
CA THR A 277 -4.21 -36.95 2.18
C THR A 277 -4.73 -37.39 3.55
N GLY A 278 -4.55 -36.58 4.59
CA GLY A 278 -4.74 -36.95 6.00
C GLY A 278 -6.15 -36.76 6.58
N GLY A 279 -7.13 -36.31 5.80
CA GLY A 279 -8.49 -36.04 6.31
C GLY A 279 -8.51 -34.93 7.37
N ASN A 280 -7.83 -33.82 7.08
CA ASN A 280 -7.62 -32.73 8.04
C ASN A 280 -8.96 -32.08 8.48
N PRO A 281 -9.19 -31.86 9.80
CA PRO A 281 -10.40 -31.20 10.30
C PRO A 281 -10.67 -29.80 9.73
N LEU A 282 -9.63 -29.11 9.25
CA LEU A 282 -9.71 -27.78 8.65
C LEU A 282 -10.03 -27.79 7.14
N ALA A 283 -10.27 -28.95 6.54
CA ALA A 283 -10.59 -29.06 5.12
C ALA A 283 -11.83 -28.26 4.71
N GLU A 284 -12.87 -28.20 5.56
CA GLU A 284 -14.06 -27.40 5.26
C GLU A 284 -13.80 -25.90 5.40
N ASP A 285 -12.96 -25.48 6.35
CA ASP A 285 -12.56 -24.07 6.47
C ASP A 285 -11.78 -23.61 5.23
N PHE A 286 -10.83 -24.42 4.76
CA PHE A 286 -10.12 -24.18 3.51
C PHE A 286 -11.07 -24.12 2.30
N ALA A 287 -11.99 -25.09 2.17
CA ALA A 287 -12.96 -25.10 1.08
C ALA A 287 -13.88 -23.88 1.12
N SER A 288 -14.28 -23.45 2.32
CA SER A 288 -15.06 -22.24 2.55
C SER A 288 -14.30 -20.99 2.13
N PHE A 289 -13.04 -20.83 2.57
CA PHE A 289 -12.17 -19.72 2.16
C PHE A 289 -12.09 -19.62 0.63
N ARG A 290 -11.81 -20.74 -0.05
CA ARG A 290 -11.68 -20.78 -1.50
C ARG A 290 -12.99 -20.41 -2.22
N ARG A 291 -14.15 -20.86 -1.72
CA ARG A 291 -15.46 -20.47 -2.27
C ARG A 291 -15.75 -18.98 -2.11
N HIS A 292 -15.42 -18.38 -0.95
CA HIS A 292 -15.67 -16.95 -0.70
C HIS A 292 -14.72 -16.06 -1.50
N ALA A 293 -13.45 -16.45 -1.64
CA ALA A 293 -12.46 -15.68 -2.41
C ALA A 293 -12.71 -15.76 -3.94
N GLY A 294 -13.37 -16.83 -4.39
CA GLY A 294 -13.96 -16.92 -5.72
C GLY A 294 -12.96 -16.79 -6.88
N GLU A 295 -13.43 -16.21 -7.99
CA GLU A 295 -12.66 -16.15 -9.24
C GLU A 295 -11.37 -15.33 -9.13
N ALA A 296 -11.32 -14.31 -8.26
CA ALA A 296 -10.10 -13.54 -8.03
C ALA A 296 -8.97 -14.45 -7.52
N LEU A 297 -9.25 -15.29 -6.51
CA LEU A 297 -8.26 -16.23 -5.97
C LEU A 297 -7.89 -17.28 -7.00
N GLU A 298 -8.87 -17.86 -7.69
CA GLU A 298 -8.61 -18.86 -8.74
C GLU A 298 -7.68 -18.31 -9.82
N ASN A 299 -7.89 -17.07 -10.27
CA ASN A 299 -7.02 -16.45 -11.26
C ASN A 299 -5.62 -16.19 -10.72
N HIS A 300 -5.46 -15.78 -9.47
CA HIS A 300 -4.12 -15.66 -8.87
C HIS A 300 -3.41 -17.03 -8.80
N CYS A 301 -4.10 -18.09 -8.35
CA CYS A 301 -3.53 -19.42 -8.28
C CYS A 301 -3.18 -20.00 -9.67
N ARG A 302 -4.02 -19.76 -10.68
CA ARG A 302 -3.74 -20.12 -12.09
C ARG A 302 -2.52 -19.37 -12.62
N PHE A 303 -2.42 -18.07 -12.33
CA PHE A 303 -1.25 -17.28 -12.70
C PHE A 303 0.01 -17.86 -12.09
N GLU A 304 0.06 -18.10 -10.78
CA GLU A 304 1.27 -18.63 -10.11
C GLU A 304 1.71 -19.97 -10.72
N ALA A 305 0.76 -20.85 -11.01
CA ALA A 305 1.03 -22.15 -11.65
C ALA A 305 1.54 -22.00 -13.10
N LEU A 306 0.90 -21.16 -13.92
CA LEU A 306 1.33 -20.86 -15.30
C LEU A 306 2.70 -20.18 -15.33
N HIS A 307 2.91 -19.25 -14.42
CA HIS A 307 4.16 -18.51 -14.29
C HIS A 307 5.32 -19.43 -13.94
N ALA A 308 5.15 -20.32 -12.96
CA ALA A 308 6.12 -21.36 -12.65
C ALA A 308 6.34 -22.35 -13.81
N PHE A 309 5.30 -22.66 -14.59
CA PHE A 309 5.41 -23.50 -15.78
C PHE A 309 6.25 -22.83 -16.88
N HIS A 310 5.94 -21.59 -17.24
CA HIS A 310 6.59 -20.88 -18.34
C HIS A 310 8.03 -20.44 -18.03
N ILE A 311 8.37 -20.15 -16.77
CA ILE A 311 9.76 -19.95 -16.36
C ILE A 311 10.56 -21.25 -16.56
N ARG A 312 10.03 -22.40 -16.14
CA ARG A 312 10.74 -23.69 -16.24
C ARG A 312 10.95 -24.16 -17.68
N GLU A 313 9.93 -24.04 -18.53
CA GLU A 313 9.96 -24.59 -19.89
C GLU A 313 10.61 -23.66 -20.92
N GLY A 314 10.59 -22.34 -20.69
CA GLY A 314 11.01 -21.38 -21.71
C GLY A 314 11.62 -20.09 -21.19
N ASP A 315 11.89 -19.98 -19.88
CA ASP A 315 12.41 -18.76 -19.25
C ASP A 315 11.55 -17.51 -19.54
N ILE A 316 10.23 -17.70 -19.66
CA ILE A 316 9.28 -16.62 -19.96
C ILE A 316 8.61 -16.15 -18.67
N TRP A 317 9.25 -15.17 -18.03
CA TRP A 317 8.77 -14.48 -16.83
C TRP A 317 7.45 -13.72 -17.05
N ASP A 318 7.35 -12.94 -18.12
CA ASP A 318 6.26 -11.99 -18.30
C ASP A 318 5.08 -12.61 -19.07
N TRP A 319 3.88 -12.58 -18.49
CA TRP A 319 2.68 -13.15 -19.12
C TRP A 319 2.36 -12.53 -20.48
N ARG A 320 2.77 -11.28 -20.71
CA ARG A 320 2.58 -10.59 -22.00
C ARG A 320 3.35 -11.28 -23.14
N HIS A 321 4.36 -12.08 -22.80
CA HIS A 321 5.17 -12.86 -23.73
C HIS A 321 4.81 -14.35 -23.77
N TRP A 322 3.89 -14.83 -22.93
CA TRP A 322 3.37 -16.20 -23.03
C TRP A 322 2.71 -16.47 -24.40
N PRO A 323 2.49 -17.75 -24.78
CA PRO A 323 1.62 -18.08 -25.90
C PRO A 323 0.26 -17.38 -25.78
N GLN A 324 -0.31 -16.95 -26.92
CA GLN A 324 -1.48 -16.07 -26.97
C GLN A 324 -2.67 -16.63 -26.18
N GLU A 325 -2.85 -17.94 -26.22
CA GLU A 325 -3.89 -18.69 -25.54
C GLU A 325 -3.81 -18.60 -24.01
N TYR A 326 -2.64 -18.37 -23.40
CA TYR A 326 -2.48 -18.22 -21.95
C TYR A 326 -2.54 -16.76 -21.47
N ARG A 327 -2.54 -15.79 -22.38
CA ARG A 327 -2.57 -14.36 -22.02
C ARG A 327 -3.93 -13.92 -21.49
N ASN A 328 -5.02 -14.59 -21.87
CA ASN A 328 -6.36 -14.27 -21.38
C ASN A 328 -6.75 -15.27 -20.28
N PRO A 329 -7.00 -14.82 -19.03
CA PRO A 329 -7.39 -15.70 -17.93
C PRO A 329 -8.68 -16.49 -18.16
N HIS A 330 -9.54 -16.02 -19.08
CA HIS A 330 -10.82 -16.67 -19.41
C HIS A 330 -10.73 -17.58 -20.65
N SER A 331 -9.54 -17.88 -21.15
CA SER A 331 -9.39 -18.75 -22.32
C SER A 331 -9.69 -20.22 -21.98
N ALA A 332 -10.04 -21.00 -23.00
CA ALA A 332 -10.17 -22.44 -22.87
C ALA A 332 -8.84 -23.10 -22.47
N ALA A 333 -7.71 -22.64 -23.01
CA ALA A 333 -6.39 -23.19 -22.70
C ALA A 333 -6.01 -23.00 -21.23
N VAL A 334 -6.32 -21.84 -20.62
CA VAL A 334 -6.10 -21.62 -19.17
C VAL A 334 -7.00 -22.55 -18.36
N SER A 335 -8.25 -22.75 -18.78
CA SER A 335 -9.18 -23.66 -18.11
C SER A 335 -8.73 -25.13 -18.19
N ASP A 336 -8.20 -25.54 -19.35
CA ASP A 336 -7.68 -26.88 -19.57
C ASP A 336 -6.39 -27.12 -18.76
N PHE A 337 -5.46 -26.17 -18.79
CA PHE A 337 -4.27 -26.17 -17.93
C PHE A 337 -4.66 -26.28 -16.45
N ALA A 338 -5.66 -25.51 -16.01
CA ALA A 338 -6.11 -25.53 -14.63
C ALA A 338 -6.68 -26.89 -14.21
N ARG A 339 -7.36 -27.59 -15.11
CA ARG A 339 -7.89 -28.94 -14.88
C ARG A 339 -6.77 -29.99 -14.84
N GLU A 340 -5.75 -29.86 -15.68
CA GLU A 340 -4.58 -30.74 -15.71
C GLU A 340 -3.65 -30.54 -14.51
N HIS A 341 -3.59 -29.31 -13.99
CA HIS A 341 -2.75 -28.90 -12.86
C HIS A 341 -3.56 -28.55 -11.60
N ALA A 342 -4.71 -29.22 -11.39
CA ALA A 342 -5.64 -28.89 -10.31
C ALA A 342 -5.01 -28.97 -8.90
N GLU A 343 -4.08 -29.90 -8.68
CA GLU A 343 -3.37 -30.03 -7.40
C GLU A 343 -2.46 -28.83 -7.12
N GLU A 344 -1.79 -28.30 -8.15
CA GLU A 344 -0.90 -27.13 -8.04
C GLU A 344 -1.71 -25.84 -7.77
N ILE A 345 -2.85 -25.67 -8.44
CA ILE A 345 -3.75 -24.54 -8.16
C ILE A 345 -4.27 -24.60 -6.72
N SER A 346 -4.67 -25.79 -6.28
CA SER A 346 -5.14 -26.00 -4.91
C SER A 346 -4.03 -25.78 -3.87
N TYR A 347 -2.76 -26.10 -4.20
CA TYR A 347 -1.61 -25.76 -3.37
C TYR A 347 -1.47 -24.23 -3.18
N HIS A 348 -1.54 -23.44 -4.25
CA HIS A 348 -1.46 -21.98 -4.13
C HIS A 348 -2.62 -21.41 -3.30
N ALA A 349 -3.84 -21.95 -3.47
CA ALA A 349 -4.99 -21.55 -2.67
C ALA A 349 -4.79 -21.89 -1.18
N PHE A 350 -4.23 -23.07 -0.88
CA PHE A 350 -3.89 -23.49 0.48
C PHE A 350 -2.88 -22.55 1.15
N CYS A 351 -1.86 -22.12 0.41
CA CYS A 351 -0.88 -21.16 0.91
C CYS A 351 -1.51 -19.79 1.20
N GLN A 352 -2.42 -19.30 0.34
CA GLN A 352 -3.18 -18.06 0.59
C GLN A 352 -4.10 -18.19 1.82
N TRP A 353 -4.72 -19.35 2.02
CA TRP A 353 -5.53 -19.62 3.20
C TRP A 353 -4.71 -19.57 4.51
N LEU A 354 -3.49 -20.12 4.52
CA LEU A 354 -2.63 -20.08 5.70
C LEU A 354 -2.22 -18.66 6.11
N ILE A 355 -1.84 -17.81 5.14
CA ILE A 355 -1.48 -16.42 5.43
C ILE A 355 -2.70 -15.60 5.84
N ASP A 356 -3.86 -15.81 5.22
CA ASP A 356 -5.13 -15.18 5.57
C ASP A 356 -5.51 -15.45 7.04
N ARG A 357 -5.50 -16.72 7.46
CA ARG A 357 -5.77 -17.13 8.85
C ARG A 357 -4.71 -16.62 9.82
N GLY A 358 -3.46 -16.52 9.38
CA GLY A 358 -2.38 -15.92 10.16
C GLY A 358 -2.63 -14.45 10.47
N LEU A 359 -3.02 -13.65 9.46
CA LEU A 359 -3.30 -12.22 9.63
C LEU A 359 -4.55 -11.98 10.49
N ASP A 360 -5.62 -12.76 10.29
CA ASP A 360 -6.84 -12.71 11.11
C ASP A 360 -6.52 -12.96 12.60
N ARG A 361 -5.72 -13.99 12.90
CA ARG A 361 -5.26 -14.28 14.25
C ARG A 361 -4.47 -13.12 14.86
N THR A 362 -3.55 -12.54 14.10
CA THR A 362 -2.73 -11.40 14.55
C THR A 362 -3.61 -10.19 14.88
N GLN A 363 -4.55 -9.83 14.01
CA GLN A 363 -5.45 -8.71 14.26
C GLN A 363 -6.34 -8.97 15.47
N THR A 364 -6.88 -10.18 15.59
CA THR A 364 -7.66 -10.60 16.75
C THR A 364 -6.85 -10.52 18.03
N ALA A 365 -5.58 -10.96 18.01
CA ALA A 365 -4.67 -10.88 19.14
C ALA A 365 -4.36 -9.45 19.55
N ALA A 366 -4.08 -8.58 18.58
CA ALA A 366 -3.81 -7.15 18.79
C ALA A 366 -5.01 -6.47 19.48
N ARG A 367 -6.22 -6.64 18.92
CA ARG A 367 -7.46 -6.10 19.49
C ARG A 367 -7.75 -6.65 20.88
N SER A 368 -7.60 -7.97 21.07
CA SER A 368 -7.84 -8.63 22.35
C SER A 368 -6.82 -8.22 23.43
N ALA A 369 -5.63 -7.76 23.03
CA ALA A 369 -4.60 -7.25 23.93
C ALA A 369 -4.84 -5.77 24.34
N GLY A 370 -5.83 -5.10 23.76
CA GLY A 370 -6.24 -3.74 24.13
C GLY A 370 -6.04 -2.67 23.06
N MET A 371 -5.46 -3.01 21.90
CA MET A 371 -5.22 -2.05 20.83
C MET A 371 -6.52 -1.47 20.23
N HIS A 372 -6.64 -0.14 20.21
CA HIS A 372 -7.77 0.56 19.57
C HIS A 372 -7.80 0.47 18.04
N ILE A 373 -6.69 0.09 17.39
CA ILE A 373 -6.60 -0.06 15.93
C ILE A 373 -6.13 -1.48 15.59
N GLY A 374 -5.09 -1.96 16.27
CA GLY A 374 -4.41 -3.21 15.94
C GLY A 374 -3.50 -3.00 14.74
N LEU A 375 -3.58 -3.85 13.73
CA LEU A 375 -2.78 -3.71 12.52
C LEU A 375 -3.26 -2.53 11.67
N ILE A 376 -2.28 -1.80 11.12
CA ILE A 376 -2.45 -0.87 10.01
C ILE A 376 -1.70 -1.49 8.82
N SER A 377 -2.45 -1.90 7.79
CA SER A 377 -1.87 -2.42 6.55
C SER A 377 -1.23 -1.30 5.72
N ASP A 378 -0.36 -1.65 4.77
CA ASP A 378 0.27 -0.70 3.87
C ASP A 378 0.02 -1.08 2.41
N LEU A 379 -0.74 -0.23 1.71
CA LEU A 379 -1.16 -0.41 0.34
C LEU A 379 -0.17 0.27 -0.61
N ALA A 380 0.59 -0.55 -1.35
CA ALA A 380 1.50 -0.06 -2.38
C ALA A 380 0.74 0.64 -3.53
N VAL A 381 1.39 1.64 -4.14
CA VAL A 381 0.83 2.48 -5.21
C VAL A 381 0.29 1.66 -6.38
N GLY A 382 0.97 0.58 -6.74
CA GLY A 382 0.69 -0.23 -7.93
C GLY A 382 1.11 -1.68 -7.75
N ALA A 383 0.91 -2.46 -8.82
CA ALA A 383 1.42 -3.83 -8.94
C ALA A 383 2.25 -3.93 -10.22
N ASP A 384 3.20 -4.86 -10.27
CA ASP A 384 4.03 -5.11 -11.45
C ASP A 384 3.13 -5.46 -12.65
N GLY A 385 3.39 -4.86 -13.82
CA GLY A 385 2.60 -5.09 -15.04
C GLY A 385 2.68 -6.53 -15.57
N GLY A 386 3.72 -7.27 -15.20
CA GLY A 386 3.86 -8.71 -15.43
C GLY A 386 3.24 -9.58 -14.34
N GLY A 387 2.58 -9.00 -13.33
CA GLY A 387 1.99 -9.70 -12.20
C GLY A 387 0.58 -10.26 -12.42
N SER A 388 0.12 -11.07 -11.47
CA SER A 388 -1.21 -11.69 -11.49
C SER A 388 -2.37 -10.70 -11.47
N GLN A 389 -2.21 -9.54 -10.81
CA GLN A 389 -3.26 -8.51 -10.83
C GLN A 389 -3.42 -7.90 -12.23
N ALA A 390 -2.31 -7.58 -12.91
CA ALA A 390 -2.34 -7.08 -14.28
C ALA A 390 -2.89 -8.13 -15.25
N TRP A 391 -2.49 -9.40 -15.10
CA TRP A 391 -2.99 -10.51 -15.93
C TRP A 391 -4.50 -10.74 -15.78
N SER A 392 -5.03 -10.64 -14.56
CA SER A 392 -6.45 -10.93 -14.26
C SER A 392 -7.39 -9.74 -14.42
N ARG A 393 -6.87 -8.50 -14.45
CA ARG A 393 -7.64 -7.25 -14.53
C ARG A 393 -7.16 -6.34 -15.67
N GLN A 394 -6.83 -6.94 -16.82
CA GLN A 394 -6.22 -6.25 -17.98
C GLN A 394 -6.96 -4.99 -18.43
N ALA A 395 -8.31 -5.00 -18.41
CA ALA A 395 -9.11 -3.84 -18.81
C ALA A 395 -9.12 -2.69 -17.77
N GLN A 396 -8.62 -2.94 -16.56
CA GLN A 396 -8.61 -2.00 -15.44
C GLN A 396 -7.20 -1.56 -15.04
N LEU A 397 -6.13 -2.20 -15.53
CA LEU A 397 -4.73 -1.80 -15.29
C LEU A 397 -4.01 -1.39 -16.58
N LEU A 398 -3.09 -0.45 -16.46
CA LEU A 398 -2.27 0.08 -17.55
C LEU A 398 -0.93 -0.66 -17.62
N SER A 399 -0.93 -1.92 -18.07
CA SER A 399 0.27 -2.77 -18.05
C SER A 399 1.41 -2.29 -18.96
N GLN A 400 1.15 -1.39 -19.92
CA GLN A 400 2.16 -0.82 -20.83
C GLN A 400 2.84 0.43 -20.28
N LEU A 401 2.31 0.98 -19.18
CA LEU A 401 2.85 2.14 -18.50
C LEU A 401 3.45 1.72 -17.15
N THR A 402 4.48 2.45 -16.74
CA THR A 402 5.01 2.42 -15.39
C THR A 402 4.69 3.72 -14.67
N VAL A 403 4.48 3.62 -13.38
CA VAL A 403 4.34 4.76 -12.46
C VAL A 403 5.72 5.15 -11.96
N GLY A 404 5.87 6.43 -11.66
CA GLY A 404 7.06 6.97 -11.05
C GLY A 404 6.79 8.31 -10.39
N ALA A 405 7.86 9.09 -10.26
CA ALA A 405 7.80 10.48 -9.85
C ALA A 405 8.62 11.34 -10.81
N PRO A 406 8.20 12.58 -11.11
CA PRO A 406 9.05 13.53 -11.79
C PRO A 406 10.27 13.87 -10.92
N PRO A 407 11.31 14.50 -11.48
CA PRO A 407 12.40 15.08 -10.69
C PRO A 407 11.90 15.92 -9.50
N ASP A 408 12.42 15.66 -8.30
CA ASP A 408 12.06 16.38 -7.07
C ASP A 408 13.28 16.82 -6.24
N ILE A 409 13.04 17.39 -5.06
CA ILE A 409 14.07 17.94 -4.17
C ILE A 409 14.99 16.82 -3.62
N LEU A 410 14.44 15.63 -3.34
CA LEU A 410 15.14 14.50 -2.73
C LEU A 410 15.84 13.62 -3.78
N ASN A 411 15.21 13.46 -4.95
CA ASN A 411 15.71 12.74 -6.10
C ASN A 411 15.59 13.61 -7.38
N ARG A 412 16.68 14.30 -7.68
CA ARG A 412 16.80 15.20 -8.85
C ARG A 412 16.74 14.49 -10.20
N SER A 413 16.88 13.16 -10.23
CA SER A 413 16.72 12.35 -11.44
C SER A 413 15.29 11.84 -11.63
N GLY A 414 14.38 12.10 -10.70
CA GLY A 414 13.06 11.46 -10.68
C GLY A 414 13.15 9.96 -10.44
N GLN A 415 12.03 9.27 -10.54
CA GLN A 415 11.96 7.84 -10.22
C GLN A 415 11.06 7.10 -11.21
N SER A 416 11.42 5.84 -11.50
CA SER A 416 10.56 4.86 -12.16
C SER A 416 10.43 3.67 -11.22
N TRP A 417 9.20 3.33 -10.84
CA TRP A 417 8.95 2.34 -9.79
C TRP A 417 8.68 0.93 -10.33
N GLY A 418 8.67 0.75 -11.65
CA GLY A 418 8.46 -0.56 -12.29
C GLY A 418 7.08 -1.18 -12.05
N ILE A 419 6.11 -0.38 -11.61
CA ILE A 419 4.73 -0.80 -11.31
C ILE A 419 3.73 -0.13 -12.24
N SER A 420 2.64 -0.83 -12.55
CA SER A 420 1.53 -0.31 -13.33
C SER A 420 0.46 0.33 -12.44
N ALA A 421 -0.27 1.28 -13.03
CA ALA A 421 -1.41 1.93 -12.40
C ALA A 421 -2.75 1.36 -12.88
N PHE A 422 -3.84 1.80 -12.25
CA PHE A 422 -5.17 1.58 -12.80
C PHE A 422 -5.41 2.44 -14.06
N SER A 423 -6.29 1.97 -14.93
CA SER A 423 -6.86 2.79 -15.99
C SER A 423 -8.02 3.62 -15.42
N PRO A 424 -7.99 4.98 -15.46
CA PRO A 424 -9.06 5.80 -14.92
C PRO A 424 -10.44 5.52 -15.54
N TRP A 425 -10.48 5.32 -16.87
CA TRP A 425 -11.71 4.95 -17.58
C TRP A 425 -12.03 3.46 -17.46
N GLY A 426 -11.00 2.60 -17.39
CA GLY A 426 -11.19 1.16 -17.15
C GLY A 426 -11.89 0.91 -15.83
N LEU A 427 -11.51 1.63 -14.77
CA LEU A 427 -12.20 1.61 -13.48
C LEU A 427 -13.67 1.99 -13.64
N LYS A 428 -13.99 3.14 -14.25
CA LYS A 428 -15.37 3.57 -14.45
C LYS A 428 -16.20 2.56 -15.25
N ALA A 429 -15.65 2.07 -16.37
CA ALA A 429 -16.31 1.12 -17.26
C ALA A 429 -16.58 -0.25 -16.61
N HIS A 430 -15.89 -0.58 -15.52
CA HIS A 430 -16.05 -1.84 -14.77
C HIS A 430 -16.59 -1.61 -13.34
N GLY A 431 -17.24 -0.47 -13.12
CA GLY A 431 -17.88 -0.14 -11.84
C GLY A 431 -16.89 -0.12 -10.65
N PHE A 432 -15.64 0.27 -10.90
CA PHE A 432 -14.55 0.34 -9.92
C PHE A 432 -14.23 -0.98 -9.21
N SER A 433 -14.64 -2.12 -9.78
CA SER A 433 -14.50 -3.43 -9.15
C SER A 433 -13.07 -3.74 -8.70
N ALA A 434 -12.05 -3.50 -9.53
CA ALA A 434 -10.66 -3.76 -9.13
C ALA A 434 -10.16 -2.86 -7.98
N PHE A 435 -10.68 -1.63 -7.87
CA PHE A 435 -10.35 -0.74 -6.76
C PHE A 435 -11.03 -1.20 -5.47
N ILE A 436 -12.32 -1.53 -5.53
CA ILE A 436 -13.10 -2.01 -4.38
C ILE A 436 -12.54 -3.34 -3.85
N GLU A 437 -12.24 -4.30 -4.74
CA GLU A 437 -11.60 -5.57 -4.38
C GLU A 437 -10.27 -5.35 -3.65
N MET A 438 -9.45 -4.42 -4.14
CA MET A 438 -8.16 -4.07 -3.54
C MET A 438 -8.33 -3.44 -2.15
N LEU A 439 -9.27 -2.52 -1.97
CA LEU A 439 -9.56 -1.94 -0.66
C LEU A 439 -10.00 -3.04 0.34
N ARG A 440 -10.95 -3.89 -0.05
CA ARG A 440 -11.45 -4.97 0.80
C ARG A 440 -10.36 -5.95 1.21
N ALA A 441 -9.49 -6.34 0.28
CA ALA A 441 -8.37 -7.23 0.56
C ALA A 441 -7.43 -6.63 1.62
N ASN A 442 -7.11 -5.33 1.51
CA ASN A 442 -6.17 -4.65 2.40
C ASN A 442 -6.78 -4.23 3.75
N LEU A 443 -8.11 -4.19 3.85
CA LEU A 443 -8.86 -3.90 5.06
C LEU A 443 -9.39 -5.16 5.78
N ALA A 444 -9.23 -6.34 5.18
CA ALA A 444 -9.81 -7.58 5.70
C ALA A 444 -9.34 -7.92 7.13
N HIS A 445 -8.05 -7.70 7.40
CA HIS A 445 -7.37 -8.09 8.65
C HIS A 445 -6.67 -6.92 9.34
N ALA A 446 -7.18 -5.70 9.19
CA ALA A 446 -6.55 -4.51 9.73
C ALA A 446 -7.59 -3.51 10.26
N GLY A 447 -7.26 -2.79 11.33
CA GLY A 447 -8.06 -1.67 11.82
C GLY A 447 -7.61 -0.32 11.25
N GLY A 448 -6.64 -0.32 10.34
CA GLY A 448 -6.29 0.83 9.53
C GLY A 448 -5.55 0.44 8.27
N MET A 449 -5.41 1.38 7.35
CA MET A 449 -4.67 1.22 6.11
C MET A 449 -3.94 2.51 5.76
N ARG A 450 -2.64 2.38 5.53
CA ARG A 450 -1.82 3.39 4.86
C ARG A 450 -1.97 3.21 3.36
N ILE A 451 -2.25 4.31 2.66
CA ILE A 451 -2.22 4.41 1.20
C ILE A 451 -0.92 5.10 0.84
N ASP A 452 0.00 4.33 0.26
CA ASP A 452 1.24 4.84 -0.29
C ASP A 452 0.94 5.78 -1.47
N HIS A 453 1.63 6.93 -1.53
CA HIS A 453 1.43 7.96 -2.54
C HIS A 453 -0.05 8.31 -2.74
N VAL A 454 -0.72 8.81 -1.70
CA VAL A 454 -2.19 9.05 -1.72
C VAL A 454 -2.64 10.01 -2.83
N MET A 455 -1.70 10.82 -3.34
CA MET A 455 -1.88 11.64 -4.55
C MET A 455 -2.37 10.81 -5.74
N GLY A 456 -2.12 9.50 -5.79
CA GLY A 456 -2.59 8.59 -6.82
C GLY A 456 -4.12 8.48 -6.93
N LEU A 457 -4.87 8.91 -5.91
CA LEU A 457 -6.32 9.08 -6.00
C LEU A 457 -6.72 10.28 -6.90
N HIS A 458 -5.82 11.26 -7.06
CA HIS A 458 -6.01 12.45 -7.89
C HIS A 458 -5.25 12.38 -9.21
N ARG A 459 -3.96 12.05 -9.17
CA ARG A 459 -3.08 11.95 -10.34
C ARG A 459 -1.88 11.05 -10.08
N LEU A 460 -1.37 10.40 -11.12
CA LEU A 460 -0.09 9.68 -11.09
C LEU A 460 0.82 10.15 -12.22
N TRP A 461 2.12 10.22 -11.95
CA TRP A 461 3.12 10.43 -12.98
C TRP A 461 3.35 9.09 -13.70
N VAL A 462 2.96 9.03 -14.97
CA VAL A 462 3.04 7.81 -15.79
C VAL A 462 3.99 8.02 -16.96
N MET A 463 4.68 6.96 -17.34
CA MET A 463 5.58 6.92 -18.49
C MET A 463 5.53 5.54 -19.15
N PRO A 464 5.92 5.42 -20.43
CA PRO A 464 6.08 4.13 -21.07
C PRO A 464 7.02 3.21 -20.29
N ALA A 465 6.74 1.90 -20.27
CA ALA A 465 7.62 0.94 -19.63
C ALA A 465 9.04 1.01 -20.23
N GLY A 466 10.06 1.13 -19.37
CA GLY A 466 11.47 1.27 -19.75
C GLY A 466 11.91 2.69 -20.12
N ALA A 467 11.01 3.66 -20.16
CA ALA A 467 11.35 5.07 -20.35
C ALA A 467 11.96 5.69 -19.08
N SER A 468 12.71 6.77 -19.24
CA SER A 468 13.23 7.56 -18.13
C SER A 468 12.14 8.45 -17.51
N SER A 469 12.35 8.86 -16.26
CA SER A 469 11.40 9.63 -15.45
C SER A 469 10.99 10.98 -16.05
N ASP A 470 11.86 11.61 -16.85
CA ASP A 470 11.62 12.87 -17.56
C ASP A 470 10.71 12.71 -18.79
N GLN A 471 10.45 11.48 -19.22
CA GLN A 471 9.54 11.14 -20.31
C GLN A 471 8.12 10.79 -19.82
N GLY A 472 7.73 11.32 -18.66
CA GLY A 472 6.41 11.10 -18.08
C GLY A 472 5.47 12.29 -18.20
N ALA A 473 4.21 12.04 -17.81
CA ALA A 473 3.19 13.06 -17.65
C ALA A 473 2.24 12.67 -16.51
N TYR A 474 1.56 13.65 -15.91
CA TYR A 474 0.49 13.35 -14.95
C TYR A 474 -0.76 12.84 -15.67
N LEU A 475 -1.28 11.70 -15.23
CA LEU A 475 -2.59 11.15 -15.60
C LEU A 475 -3.57 11.37 -14.45
N HIS A 476 -4.70 12.02 -14.71
CA HIS A 476 -5.73 12.30 -13.71
C HIS A 476 -6.67 11.11 -13.45
N TYR A 477 -7.08 10.97 -12.20
CA TYR A 477 -7.99 9.94 -11.71
C TYR A 477 -9.31 10.56 -11.24
N PRO A 478 -10.40 9.78 -11.20
CA PRO A 478 -11.70 10.25 -10.71
C PRO A 478 -11.73 10.36 -9.18
N GLU A 479 -11.02 11.36 -8.65
CA GLU A 479 -10.77 11.56 -7.22
C GLU A 479 -12.04 11.44 -6.37
N GLU A 480 -13.14 12.10 -6.76
CA GLU A 480 -14.38 12.06 -5.98
C GLU A 480 -14.97 10.65 -5.85
N ASP A 481 -15.01 9.89 -6.95
CA ASP A 481 -15.51 8.52 -6.94
C ASP A 481 -14.63 7.64 -6.05
N LEU A 482 -13.30 7.78 -6.18
CA LEU A 482 -12.33 7.01 -5.39
C LEU A 482 -12.40 7.34 -3.90
N LEU A 483 -12.52 8.62 -3.53
CA LEU A 483 -12.67 9.04 -2.13
C LEU A 483 -13.99 8.57 -1.52
N ARG A 484 -15.09 8.59 -2.29
CA ARG A 484 -16.39 8.04 -1.85
C ARG A 484 -16.31 6.54 -1.57
N LEU A 485 -15.74 5.78 -2.50
CA LEU A 485 -15.58 4.33 -2.35
C LEU A 485 -14.62 3.97 -1.21
N LEU A 486 -13.53 4.72 -1.05
CA LEU A 486 -12.60 4.58 0.07
C LEU A 486 -13.28 4.84 1.41
N ALA A 487 -14.05 5.92 1.53
CA ALA A 487 -14.78 6.22 2.76
C ALA A 487 -15.83 5.14 3.09
N LEU A 488 -16.51 4.61 2.06
CA LEU A 488 -17.48 3.54 2.22
C LEU A 488 -16.81 2.26 2.75
N GLU A 489 -15.73 1.80 2.13
CA GLU A 489 -15.03 0.59 2.58
C GLU A 489 -14.33 0.79 3.94
N SER A 490 -13.77 1.97 4.21
CA SER A 490 -13.22 2.32 5.53
C SER A 490 -14.26 2.17 6.66
N VAL A 491 -15.48 2.71 6.47
CA VAL A 491 -16.55 2.59 7.47
C VAL A 491 -17.02 1.13 7.61
N ARG A 492 -17.18 0.40 6.51
CA ARG A 492 -17.60 -1.01 6.54
C ARG A 492 -16.62 -1.92 7.28
N HIS A 493 -15.33 -1.60 7.21
CA HIS A 493 -14.27 -2.35 7.88
C HIS A 493 -13.88 -1.78 9.26
N HIS A 494 -14.51 -0.68 9.71
CA HIS A 494 -14.13 0.04 10.93
C HIS A 494 -12.62 0.34 10.99
N ALA A 495 -12.10 0.85 9.88
CA ALA A 495 -10.66 0.98 9.66
C ALA A 495 -10.27 2.41 9.32
N ILE A 496 -9.29 2.96 10.04
CA ILE A 496 -8.77 4.30 9.78
C ILE A 496 -7.98 4.34 8.48
N VAL A 497 -7.91 5.51 7.84
CA VAL A 497 -7.14 5.69 6.61
C VAL A 497 -6.05 6.74 6.80
N LEU A 498 -4.85 6.40 6.38
CA LEU A 498 -3.67 7.24 6.40
C LEU A 498 -3.22 7.43 4.95
N GLY A 499 -3.08 8.66 4.50
CA GLY A 499 -2.53 8.98 3.19
C GLY A 499 -1.10 9.47 3.33
N GLU A 500 -0.16 8.81 2.67
CA GLU A 500 1.18 9.36 2.51
C GLU A 500 1.12 10.54 1.52
N ASP A 501 1.23 11.75 2.05
CA ASP A 501 1.15 13.04 1.32
C ASP A 501 2.49 13.80 1.32
N LEU A 502 3.58 13.11 0.99
CA LEU A 502 4.93 13.66 0.89
C LEU A 502 5.30 13.98 -0.58
N GLY A 503 6.35 14.79 -0.76
CA GLY A 503 6.79 15.24 -2.08
C GLY A 503 5.90 16.35 -2.67
N THR A 504 5.64 16.28 -3.98
CA THR A 504 4.95 17.34 -4.74
C THR A 504 3.42 17.20 -4.65
N VAL A 505 2.87 17.63 -3.51
CA VAL A 505 1.44 17.54 -3.20
C VAL A 505 0.62 18.59 -3.99
N PRO A 506 -0.46 18.21 -4.69
CA PRO A 506 -1.37 19.16 -5.33
C PRO A 506 -2.00 20.14 -4.34
N GLU A 507 -2.19 21.39 -4.77
CA GLU A 507 -2.86 22.41 -3.97
C GLU A 507 -4.28 21.96 -3.54
N GLY A 508 -4.62 22.22 -2.28
CA GLY A 508 -5.91 21.86 -1.69
C GLY A 508 -6.11 20.37 -1.40
N LEU A 509 -5.18 19.47 -1.76
CA LEU A 509 -5.39 18.03 -1.58
C LEU A 509 -5.44 17.67 -0.09
N ARG A 510 -4.57 18.26 0.74
CA ARG A 510 -4.51 17.99 2.19
C ARG A 510 -5.83 18.32 2.88
N GLU A 511 -6.44 19.44 2.51
CA GLU A 511 -7.74 19.88 3.01
C GLU A 511 -8.86 18.92 2.61
N ARG A 512 -8.84 18.43 1.36
CA ARG A 512 -9.82 17.44 0.88
C ARG A 512 -9.68 16.09 1.55
N LEU A 513 -8.45 15.60 1.76
CA LEU A 513 -8.18 14.37 2.51
C LEU A 513 -8.66 14.49 3.96
N ALA A 514 -8.32 15.59 4.63
CA ALA A 514 -8.76 15.88 5.99
C ALA A 514 -10.29 15.95 6.11
N ALA A 515 -10.97 16.59 5.15
CA ALA A 515 -12.44 16.64 5.09
C ALA A 515 -13.08 15.25 4.95
N ARG A 516 -12.38 14.31 4.29
CA ARG A 516 -12.77 12.90 4.19
C ARG A 516 -12.30 12.05 5.38
N GLY A 517 -11.74 12.64 6.42
CA GLY A 517 -11.25 11.92 7.60
C GLY A 517 -10.01 11.06 7.35
N ILE A 518 -9.27 11.34 6.28
CA ILE A 518 -8.00 10.69 5.95
C ILE A 518 -6.88 11.48 6.60
N LEU A 519 -6.04 10.82 7.40
CA LEU A 519 -4.90 11.46 8.04
C LEU A 519 -3.76 11.61 7.04
N GLY A 520 -3.19 12.81 6.89
CA GLY A 520 -1.90 12.99 6.22
C GLY A 520 -0.74 12.42 7.04
N MET A 521 0.49 12.67 6.60
CA MET A 521 1.71 12.19 7.23
C MET A 521 2.72 13.32 7.42
N ARG A 522 3.20 13.49 8.65
CA ARG A 522 4.27 14.45 8.98
C ARG A 522 5.46 13.70 9.54
N VAL A 523 6.61 13.92 8.92
CA VAL A 523 7.87 13.23 9.21
C VAL A 523 8.83 14.24 9.80
N LEU A 524 9.32 13.99 11.01
CA LEU A 524 10.12 14.96 11.77
C LEU A 524 11.24 15.60 10.94
N LEU A 525 11.95 14.81 10.13
CA LEU A 525 13.05 15.25 9.29
C LEU A 525 12.64 16.27 8.19
N PHE A 526 11.36 16.30 7.81
CA PHE A 526 10.80 17.19 6.80
C PHE A 526 10.06 18.41 7.39
N GLU A 527 9.73 18.39 8.68
CA GLU A 527 8.97 19.46 9.34
C GLU A 527 9.87 20.63 9.76
N GLN A 528 10.44 21.29 8.75
CA GLN A 528 11.32 22.45 8.90
C GLN A 528 11.17 23.45 7.74
N ASP A 529 11.48 24.71 7.99
CA ASP A 529 11.51 25.74 6.95
C ASP A 529 12.86 25.82 6.22
N HIS A 530 12.95 26.67 5.18
CA HIS A 530 14.18 26.85 4.40
C HIS A 530 15.38 27.37 5.22
N ALA A 531 15.13 27.95 6.41
CA ALA A 531 16.17 28.39 7.33
C ALA A 531 16.59 27.27 8.31
N GLN A 532 16.13 26.03 8.10
CA GLN A 532 16.40 24.86 8.93
C GLN A 532 15.85 25.02 10.37
N ARG A 533 14.80 25.82 10.54
CA ARG A 533 14.03 25.84 11.80
C ARG A 533 12.99 24.73 11.73
N PHE A 534 13.16 23.73 12.57
CA PHE A 534 12.15 22.70 12.81
C PHE A 534 10.95 23.31 13.53
N PHE A 535 9.75 23.01 13.03
CA PHE A 535 8.49 23.46 13.62
C PHE A 535 8.29 22.83 14.99
N ALA A 536 7.79 23.59 15.98
CA ALA A 536 7.48 23.06 17.31
C ALA A 536 6.34 22.03 17.25
N PRO A 537 6.21 21.13 18.26
CA PRO A 537 5.17 20.09 18.22
C PRO A 537 3.75 20.64 18.01
N GLN A 538 3.43 21.81 18.56
CA GLN A 538 2.11 22.44 18.46
C GLN A 538 1.85 23.10 17.09
N GLU A 539 2.88 23.29 16.26
CA GLU A 539 2.74 23.77 14.88
C GLU A 539 2.33 22.65 13.91
N TRP A 540 2.35 21.38 14.36
CA TRP A 540 1.95 20.23 13.53
C TRP A 540 0.42 20.10 13.45
N PRO A 541 -0.15 19.69 12.31
CA PRO A 541 -1.60 19.61 12.15
C PRO A 541 -2.24 18.42 12.86
N GLU A 542 -3.46 18.61 13.37
CA GLU A 542 -4.32 17.58 13.95
C GLU A 542 -4.87 16.58 12.92
N THR A 543 -4.65 16.84 11.64
CA THR A 543 -5.16 16.05 10.50
C THR A 543 -4.08 15.17 9.88
N SER A 544 -3.04 14.81 10.64
CA SER A 544 -1.95 13.96 10.18
C SER A 544 -1.43 13.05 11.29
N ILE A 545 -0.79 11.95 10.92
CA ILE A 545 0.10 11.25 11.85
C ILE A 545 1.40 12.00 12.06
N ALA A 546 2.04 11.73 13.20
CA ALA A 546 3.41 12.14 13.46
C ALA A 546 4.33 10.92 13.48
N THR A 547 5.45 10.99 12.74
CA THR A 547 6.53 9.99 12.79
C THR A 547 7.89 10.66 12.81
N THR A 548 8.90 9.98 13.35
CA THR A 548 10.30 10.43 13.32
C THR A 548 10.93 10.24 11.94
N SER A 549 10.69 9.09 11.33
CA SER A 549 11.26 8.68 10.04
C SER A 549 10.29 7.75 9.28
N THR A 550 10.71 7.22 8.13
CA THR A 550 9.99 6.21 7.35
C THR A 550 10.94 5.09 6.95
N HIS A 551 10.43 4.04 6.30
CA HIS A 551 11.28 2.97 5.79
C HIS A 551 12.19 3.41 4.63
N ASP A 552 11.89 4.54 3.99
CA ASP A 552 12.68 5.14 2.90
C ASP A 552 13.74 6.13 3.40
N LEU A 553 13.75 6.40 4.70
CA LEU A 553 14.61 7.39 5.32
C LEU A 553 15.51 6.73 6.36
N PRO A 554 16.69 7.31 6.63
CA PRO A 554 17.51 6.88 7.75
C PRO A 554 16.75 7.03 9.08
N PRO A 555 16.87 6.06 10.01
CA PRO A 555 16.51 6.25 11.41
C PRO A 555 17.23 7.46 11.99
N ILE A 556 16.70 8.07 13.05
CA ILE A 556 17.27 9.26 13.70
C ILE A 556 18.76 9.09 14.04
N PRO A 557 19.24 7.96 14.61
CA PRO A 557 20.66 7.76 14.85
C PRO A 557 21.50 7.74 13.55
N ALA A 558 21.00 7.09 12.51
CA ALA A 558 21.67 7.02 11.19
C ALA A 558 21.72 8.41 10.52
N TRP A 559 20.60 9.13 10.52
CA TRP A 559 20.49 10.48 9.97
C TRP A 559 21.42 11.46 10.71
N TRP A 560 21.47 11.35 12.04
CA TRP A 560 22.36 12.16 12.86
C TRP A 560 23.83 11.90 12.57
N LYS A 561 24.21 10.70 12.10
CA LYS A 561 25.58 10.41 11.67
C LYS A 561 25.83 10.74 10.20
N GLY A 562 24.78 10.90 9.39
CA GLY A 562 24.91 11.09 7.94
C GLY A 562 25.03 9.77 7.17
N GLY A 563 24.53 8.67 7.72
CA GLY A 563 24.66 7.34 7.11
C GLY A 563 24.09 7.25 5.69
N ASP A 564 22.99 7.95 5.43
CA ASP A 564 22.37 8.08 4.10
C ASP A 564 23.28 8.79 3.08
N ILE A 565 23.98 9.85 3.52
CA ILE A 565 24.95 10.58 2.69
C ILE A 565 26.14 9.69 2.37
N GLU A 566 26.64 8.94 3.36
CA GLU A 566 27.77 8.02 3.16
C GLU A 566 27.39 6.80 2.31
N TRP A 567 26.14 6.35 2.33
CA TRP A 567 25.64 5.35 1.38
C TRP A 567 25.62 5.91 -0.05
N ARG A 568 25.06 7.10 -0.25
CA ARG A 568 25.04 7.75 -1.57
C ARG A 568 26.43 8.05 -2.11
N ALA A 569 27.37 8.48 -1.24
CA ALA A 569 28.76 8.69 -1.62
C ALA A 569 29.43 7.39 -2.14
N ARG A 570 29.08 6.24 -1.56
CA ARG A 570 29.57 4.92 -1.97
C ARG A 570 28.94 4.42 -3.27
N ILE A 571 27.64 4.65 -3.46
CA ILE A 571 26.84 4.06 -4.56
C ILE A 571 26.85 4.95 -5.80
N ASP A 572 26.49 6.22 -5.64
CA ASP A 572 26.21 7.12 -6.76
C ASP A 572 27.48 7.72 -7.40
N GLY A 573 28.65 7.49 -6.78
CA GLY A 573 29.92 8.06 -7.23
C GLY A 573 29.87 9.59 -7.37
N LEU A 574 29.02 10.25 -6.56
CA LEU A 574 28.83 11.70 -6.60
C LEU A 574 30.17 12.40 -6.42
N ALA A 575 30.35 13.51 -7.14
CA ALA A 575 31.54 14.34 -6.99
C ALA A 575 31.68 14.83 -5.54
N GLU A 576 32.92 14.82 -5.02
CA GLU A 576 33.21 15.11 -3.59
C GLU A 576 32.65 16.46 -3.13
N ASP A 577 32.58 17.45 -4.03
CA ASP A 577 32.00 18.76 -3.77
C ASP A 577 30.51 18.69 -3.44
N LYS A 578 29.73 17.84 -4.12
CA LYS A 578 28.30 17.62 -3.84
C LYS A 578 28.09 16.90 -2.51
N ILE A 579 28.93 15.91 -2.19
CA ILE A 579 28.87 15.21 -0.90
C ILE A 579 29.19 16.16 0.25
N GLU A 580 30.22 17.00 0.09
CA GLU A 580 30.58 18.02 1.06
C GLU A 580 29.48 19.07 1.25
N GLU A 581 28.78 19.46 0.17
CA GLU A 581 27.59 20.32 0.26
C GLU A 581 26.48 19.68 1.09
N GLN A 582 26.19 18.39 0.87
CA GLN A 582 25.21 17.64 1.66
C GLN A 582 25.61 17.53 3.13
N ARG A 583 26.89 17.27 3.43
CA ARG A 583 27.40 17.24 4.83
C ARG A 583 27.20 18.57 5.53
N ARG A 584 27.52 19.70 4.87
CA ARG A 584 27.29 21.04 5.43
C ARG A 584 25.82 21.38 5.60
N ALA A 585 24.96 20.91 4.68
CA ALA A 585 23.52 21.03 4.84
C ALA A 585 23.03 20.27 6.08
N ARG A 586 23.48 19.02 6.24
CA ARG A 586 23.17 18.18 7.40
C ARG A 586 23.64 18.80 8.72
N GLU A 587 24.78 19.48 8.76
CA GLU A 587 25.22 20.20 9.97
C GLU A 587 24.22 21.28 10.41
N ARG A 588 23.67 22.03 9.46
CA ARG A 588 22.65 23.06 9.76
C ARG A 588 21.34 22.42 10.23
N GLU A 589 20.91 21.34 9.56
CA GLU A 589 19.74 20.56 9.96
C GLU A 589 19.90 20.00 11.40
N ARG A 590 21.07 19.47 11.75
CA ARG A 590 21.35 18.93 13.09
C ARG A 590 21.23 19.99 14.18
N GLU A 591 21.76 21.20 13.94
CA GLU A 591 21.62 22.30 14.89
C GLU A 591 20.15 22.74 15.04
N GLY A 592 19.42 22.81 13.92
CA GLY A 592 18.00 23.10 13.90
C GLY A 592 17.17 22.08 14.70
N LEU A 593 17.40 20.79 14.46
CA LEU A 593 16.72 19.70 15.16
C LEU A 593 17.07 19.72 16.65
N ARG A 594 18.36 19.87 17.01
CA ARG A 594 18.80 19.98 18.41
C ARG A 594 18.10 21.12 19.12
N ALA A 595 18.00 22.30 18.50
CA ALA A 595 17.32 23.45 19.07
C ALA A 595 15.82 23.20 19.27
N ALA A 596 15.15 22.51 18.34
CA ALA A 596 13.74 22.14 18.49
C ALA A 596 13.53 21.12 19.61
N LEU A 597 14.34 20.05 19.65
CA LEU A 597 14.28 19.03 20.69
C LEU A 597 14.57 19.60 22.08
N ALA A 598 15.59 20.44 22.23
CA ALA A 598 15.94 21.08 23.50
C ALA A 598 14.87 22.06 24.02
N ARG A 599 14.05 22.62 23.13
CA ARG A 599 12.90 23.46 23.52
C ARG A 599 11.68 22.65 23.95
N ALA A 600 11.47 21.48 23.34
CA ALA A 600 10.29 20.65 23.58
C ALA A 600 10.49 19.62 24.69
N CYS A 601 11.72 19.13 24.87
CA CYS A 601 12.05 17.99 25.71
C CYS A 601 13.30 18.28 26.58
N ASP A 602 13.48 17.49 27.65
CA ASP A 602 14.72 17.53 28.45
C ASP A 602 15.85 16.82 27.69
N LEU A 603 16.65 17.60 26.96
CA LEU A 603 17.75 17.10 26.14
C LEU A 603 19.10 17.37 26.83
N PRO A 604 19.92 16.34 27.12
CA PRO A 604 21.25 16.53 27.71
C PRO A 604 22.13 17.47 26.88
N ALA A 605 23.00 18.24 27.54
CA ALA A 605 23.86 19.21 26.85
C ALA A 605 24.82 18.55 25.84
N ASP A 606 25.25 17.31 26.09
CA ASP A 606 26.15 16.51 25.23
C ASP A 606 25.40 15.38 24.51
N VAL A 607 24.57 15.75 23.54
CA VAL A 607 23.80 14.83 22.68
C VAL A 607 24.73 14.03 21.75
N THR A 608 25.87 14.62 21.37
CA THR A 608 26.83 14.03 20.44
C THR A 608 27.46 12.73 20.95
N ALA A 609 27.65 12.60 22.26
CA ALA A 609 28.16 11.38 22.88
C ALA A 609 27.05 10.33 23.16
N GLN A 610 25.76 10.69 23.04
CA GLN A 610 24.62 9.86 23.48
C GLN A 610 23.52 9.79 22.41
N SER A 611 23.75 9.05 21.31
CA SER A 611 22.76 8.86 20.24
C SER A 611 21.40 8.35 20.72
N HIS A 612 21.38 7.59 21.82
CA HIS A 612 20.15 7.12 22.46
C HIS A 612 19.27 8.26 23.02
N ALA A 613 19.88 9.29 23.59
CA ALA A 613 19.15 10.45 24.14
C ALA A 613 18.45 11.24 23.03
N LEU A 614 19.03 11.27 21.82
CA LEU A 614 18.40 11.88 20.65
C LEU A 614 17.14 11.11 20.23
N GLY A 615 17.21 9.78 20.18
CA GLY A 615 16.06 8.93 19.85
C GLY A 615 14.92 9.08 20.87
N ASP A 616 15.25 9.16 22.16
CA ASP A 616 14.26 9.37 23.22
C ASP A 616 13.60 10.75 23.11
N ALA A 617 14.39 11.80 22.86
CA ALA A 617 13.87 13.15 22.63
C ALA A 617 13.01 13.24 21.37
N ALA A 618 13.38 12.55 20.29
CA ALA A 618 12.58 12.50 19.07
C ALA A 618 11.24 11.76 19.30
N ALA A 619 11.25 10.66 20.06
CA ALA A 619 10.04 9.94 20.46
C ALA A 619 9.13 10.82 21.34
N ALA A 620 9.69 11.53 22.33
CA ALA A 620 8.94 12.49 23.13
C ALA A 620 8.35 13.61 22.26
N PHE A 621 9.15 14.15 21.34
CA PHE A 621 8.76 15.26 20.47
C PHE A 621 7.53 14.91 19.65
N ILE A 622 7.51 13.77 18.95
CA ILE A 622 6.34 13.35 18.18
C ILE A 622 5.15 13.04 19.09
N GLY A 623 5.39 12.56 20.31
CA GLY A 623 4.34 12.34 21.31
C GLY A 623 3.64 13.62 21.76
N LEU A 624 4.37 14.73 21.84
CA LEU A 624 3.85 16.04 22.23
C LEU A 624 3.00 16.72 21.14
N THR A 625 3.10 16.28 19.87
CA THR A 625 2.32 16.83 18.77
C THR A 625 0.81 16.60 18.98
N PRO A 626 -0.07 17.46 18.43
CA PRO A 626 -1.51 17.28 18.53
C PRO A 626 -2.04 16.23 17.53
N ALA A 627 -1.15 15.59 16.75
CA ALA A 627 -1.49 14.50 15.85
C ALA A 627 -2.28 13.41 16.60
N PRO A 628 -3.38 12.89 16.03
CA PRO A 628 -4.23 11.91 16.71
C PRO A 628 -3.57 10.54 16.87
N LEU A 629 -2.56 10.26 16.04
CA LEU A 629 -1.76 9.04 16.08
C LEU A 629 -0.27 9.39 15.86
N ALA A 630 0.59 8.96 16.79
CA ALA A 630 2.04 8.96 16.59
C ALA A 630 2.52 7.54 16.23
N LEU A 631 3.25 7.37 15.13
CA LEU A 631 3.84 6.08 14.75
C LEU A 631 5.36 6.19 14.82
N LEU A 632 5.99 5.40 15.69
CA LEU A 632 7.44 5.37 15.83
C LEU A 632 8.00 4.16 15.06
N PRO A 633 8.86 4.33 14.04
CA PRO A 633 9.49 3.21 13.34
C PRO A 633 10.31 2.34 14.30
N MET A 634 10.26 1.02 14.12
CA MET A 634 10.98 0.08 14.97
C MET A 634 12.50 0.32 14.93
N GLU A 635 13.04 0.76 13.81
CA GLU A 635 14.45 1.12 13.71
C GLU A 635 14.82 2.25 14.68
N ASP A 636 13.92 3.21 14.89
CA ASP A 636 14.08 4.26 15.90
C ASP A 636 13.79 3.76 17.31
N VAL A 637 12.87 2.81 17.51
CA VAL A 637 12.67 2.14 18.82
C VAL A 637 13.96 1.45 19.27
N LEU A 638 14.57 0.69 18.37
CA LEU A 638 15.79 -0.08 18.58
C LEU A 638 17.08 0.77 18.55
N GLY A 639 17.01 1.99 17.99
CA GLY A 639 18.16 2.88 17.86
C GLY A 639 19.17 2.41 16.81
N LEU A 640 18.69 1.85 15.70
CA LEU A 640 19.53 1.31 14.63
C LEU A 640 20.18 2.42 13.81
N GLU A 641 21.33 2.10 13.22
CA GLU A 641 22.13 3.03 12.41
C GLU A 641 22.09 2.71 10.91
N GLU A 642 21.22 1.79 10.51
CA GLU A 642 21.04 1.35 9.13
C GLU A 642 19.57 1.45 8.74
N GLN A 643 19.31 1.95 7.54
CA GLN A 643 17.96 2.05 7.00
C GLN A 643 17.51 0.73 6.34
N PRO A 644 16.20 0.44 6.33
CA PRO A 644 15.69 -0.77 5.71
C PRO A 644 15.66 -0.68 4.18
N ASN A 645 15.48 0.51 3.62
CA ASN A 645 15.51 0.77 2.18
C ASN A 645 16.20 2.09 1.86
N LEU A 646 16.94 2.15 0.75
CA LEU A 646 17.51 3.36 0.18
C LEU A 646 16.88 3.60 -1.20
N PRO A 647 15.95 4.56 -1.33
CA PRO A 647 15.28 4.84 -2.60
C PRO A 647 16.25 5.13 -3.75
N GLY A 648 15.93 4.61 -4.93
CA GLY A 648 16.75 4.75 -6.14
C GLY A 648 17.86 3.70 -6.29
N THR A 649 17.92 2.69 -5.41
CA THR A 649 18.87 1.57 -5.50
C THR A 649 18.15 0.24 -5.68
N THR A 650 18.83 -0.77 -6.24
CA THR A 650 18.30 -2.13 -6.33
C THR A 650 19.13 -3.07 -5.45
N ASP A 651 20.36 -3.37 -5.86
CA ASP A 651 21.25 -4.34 -5.23
C ASP A 651 22.44 -3.70 -4.50
N GLU A 652 22.63 -2.39 -4.67
CA GLU A 652 23.77 -1.64 -4.13
C GLU A 652 23.64 -1.38 -2.63
N HIS A 653 22.42 -1.39 -2.11
CA HIS A 653 22.07 -1.32 -0.69
C HIS A 653 21.26 -2.58 -0.31
N PRO A 654 21.41 -3.14 0.90
CA PRO A 654 20.65 -4.32 1.34
C PRO A 654 19.18 -3.99 1.68
N ASN A 655 18.45 -3.48 0.67
CA ASN A 655 17.04 -3.12 0.74
C ASN A 655 16.20 -4.33 1.15
N TRP A 656 15.28 -4.15 2.09
CA TRP A 656 14.28 -5.16 2.48
C TRP A 656 14.87 -6.49 2.98
N ARG A 657 16.10 -6.47 3.51
CA ARG A 657 16.81 -7.68 3.93
C ARG A 657 17.23 -7.70 5.39
N ARG A 658 17.30 -6.56 6.06
CA ARG A 658 17.86 -6.48 7.41
C ARG A 658 16.91 -7.12 8.43
N ARG A 659 17.43 -8.01 9.28
CA ARG A 659 16.70 -8.59 10.40
C ARG A 659 17.16 -7.98 11.72
N TRP A 660 16.23 -7.67 12.61
CA TRP A 660 16.55 -7.05 13.90
C TRP A 660 17.14 -8.07 14.87
N GLU A 661 18.10 -7.67 15.68
CA GLU A 661 18.64 -8.54 16.73
C GLU A 661 17.63 -8.72 17.87
N GLY A 662 17.50 -9.96 18.37
CA GLY A 662 16.57 -10.30 19.45
C GLY A 662 15.29 -11.00 18.98
N ASP A 663 14.63 -11.70 19.90
CA ASP A 663 13.35 -12.38 19.65
C ASP A 663 12.17 -11.40 19.79
N CYS A 664 11.18 -11.50 18.91
CA CYS A 664 9.99 -10.65 18.90
C CYS A 664 9.20 -10.62 20.22
N ALA A 665 9.31 -11.64 21.07
CA ALA A 665 8.65 -11.71 22.37
C ALA A 665 9.17 -10.65 23.36
N ASP A 666 10.49 -10.50 23.43
CA ASP A 666 11.16 -9.70 24.45
C ASP A 666 11.86 -8.45 23.85
N LEU A 667 11.77 -8.27 22.52
CA LEU A 667 12.43 -7.18 21.78
C LEU A 667 12.14 -5.80 22.37
N LEU A 668 10.91 -5.56 22.80
CA LEU A 668 10.46 -4.28 23.35
C LEU A 668 10.78 -4.12 24.85
N ASP A 669 11.12 -5.20 25.54
CA ASP A 669 11.44 -5.19 26.97
C ASP A 669 12.91 -4.88 27.25
N ALA A 670 13.76 -4.91 26.23
CA ALA A 670 15.14 -4.48 26.32
C ALA A 670 15.22 -3.02 26.84
N PRO A 671 16.25 -2.66 27.64
CA PRO A 671 16.29 -1.39 28.36
C PRO A 671 16.08 -0.15 27.47
N LEU A 672 16.68 -0.13 26.29
CA LEU A 672 16.62 0.98 25.35
C LEU A 672 15.22 1.14 24.70
N PRO A 673 14.68 0.12 24.00
CA PRO A 673 13.30 0.14 23.51
C PRO A 673 12.28 0.50 24.59
N ARG A 674 12.35 -0.17 25.74
CA ARG A 674 11.41 0.05 26.86
C ARG A 674 11.44 1.50 27.34
N GLN A 675 12.62 2.07 27.53
CA GLN A 675 12.75 3.47 27.94
C GLN A 675 12.15 4.42 26.90
N ARG A 676 12.42 4.21 25.62
CA ARG A 676 11.92 5.05 24.53
C ARG A 676 10.40 5.00 24.40
N LEU A 677 9.81 3.80 24.49
CA LEU A 677 8.36 3.62 24.48
C LEU A 677 7.69 4.29 25.68
N LEU A 678 8.27 4.17 26.88
CA LEU A 678 7.78 4.89 28.07
C LEU A 678 7.83 6.40 27.92
N VAL A 679 8.85 6.92 27.23
CA VAL A 679 8.98 8.36 26.94
C VAL A 679 7.90 8.83 25.96
N LEU A 680 7.68 8.08 24.88
CA LEU A 680 6.59 8.34 23.92
C LEU A 680 5.22 8.32 24.62
N ASP A 681 4.94 7.25 25.36
CA ASP A 681 3.66 7.06 26.05
C ASP A 681 3.37 8.20 27.03
N LYS A 682 4.35 8.60 27.85
CA LYS A 682 4.22 9.75 28.75
C LYS A 682 3.94 11.04 27.98
N ALA A 683 4.64 11.29 26.88
CA ALA A 683 4.43 12.49 26.07
C ALA A 683 3.01 12.55 25.47
N ARG A 684 2.43 11.41 25.08
CA ARG A 684 1.03 11.34 24.61
C ARG A 684 0.03 11.73 25.70
N HIS A 685 0.27 11.32 26.95
CA HIS A 685 -0.63 11.57 28.08
C HIS A 685 -0.39 12.90 28.82
N GLN A 686 0.75 13.57 28.61
CA GLN A 686 1.11 14.82 29.31
C GLN A 686 0.19 16.00 28.99
N THR A 687 -0.45 16.02 27.81
CA THR A 687 -1.27 17.14 27.35
C THR A 687 -2.74 17.03 27.74
N GLU A 688 -3.17 15.93 28.38
CA GLU A 688 -4.56 15.75 28.85
C GLU A 688 -4.85 16.48 30.18
N GLN A 689 -3.84 17.09 30.81
CA GLN A 689 -3.94 17.75 32.13
C GLN A 689 -4.10 19.28 32.08
N HIS A 690 -4.24 19.87 30.88
CA HIS A 690 -4.50 21.30 30.67
C HIS A 690 -5.74 21.48 29.80
#